data_AF-A0A9D6L6P5-F1
#
_entry.id   AF-A0A9D6L6P5-F1
#
_cell.length_a   1.000
_cell.length_b   1.000
_cell.length_c   1.000
_cell.angle_alpha   90.00
_cell.angle_beta   90.00
_cell.angle_gamma   90.00
#
_symmetry.space_group_name_H-M   'P 1'
#
loop_
_entity.id
_entity.type
_entity.pdbx_description
1 polymer ?
#
loop_
_entity_poly.entity_id
_entity_poly.type
_entity_poly.pdbx_seq_one_letter_code
_entity_poly.pdbx_strand_id
1 'polypeptide(L)'
;LARAVADETARRVRTIAVASGRPAIAPRRPLLVLLAAVAAIVTLALLLPAPTSRSWATLLDPNRAAPPVRIAVEPGSVRLTPGAALAVRARVWGTARAPRLLRDGSHADAATPEGAGVRGERVWRFDLTQLTREQDYRVRVAGVESPRYRISLAGEPSPVSFEIEIAAPAYARLPLQRGTATRGDVSALRGSRASLLVTFDRDLKSLAATLPGGRSAAWTAVTPRRWRGEVPVADDGEYTLTAVAERGEAHFRYRITPMADAPPLLSVRVPAGDVDLPVGQQIPVEVLAQDDLGLAKLTLQYRKDASAPWADLPIARFDGEPREAHVETRWDATPLALLPGQSATFRFELLDDNRVSGPGRAVSPTFELRFPSLADLYEHVDQKQQTAEAALQQIAEKAKELQKSLDKLARLQPRPAPQSSQGFERSEELKSALERQQELGRKIDDAAKEMRESLDQAAERQTFDQQLQNKLKELAGLMDQIQSKDFRDAMQKMRDALEKMDQKPLESELPQWRERNQQMLSNLQRTIELMKKLREEEKLQSLAQRADELKAEQDQMNQKMDAPPKDAGADAKPDAKPDAKSGAQNPAAAKDPLAEQQQGAAEKSEKLAMDAQKTGEDAKEGDEKQGLDEAAKELKSEAAPAQREASQQAQQKDRSSASKSGKRASQSLSRAAQSLRKMVSQMSEEQNQLDLAAVRRAAQDLLSLQRATEQNMDPTAPLAQRADRQTDLSEGTSRVADSLRTLATQTPFISGQLALALQTAVDLLTVSGRELMTGNRGRGEEAGRDGGRALNLAVLELRRTEESMCQKPGAGAPSSNPRPGSQPQNGQNMQDLAGRQGQLNQRTRGLSQRLSQQLRLQAGDRDEVQRLAEEQQRIREQLEQVQRDEQSHHELLGRLDQTQQEMKEVEEALRNGVTDPSIEEKQTHILSRMLDATRSINRRDFDPERESRPGVDVARPSPAELPRELMRESDRLRLDLLKAEADRYPAQYRAFIETYLKSLNGSPR
;
A
#
# COMPACT_ATOMS: atom_id res chain seq x y z
N LEU A 1 -62.56 25.62 -101.26
CA LEU A 1 -63.25 26.91 -101.49
C LEU A 1 -62.29 28.09 -101.61
N ALA A 2 -61.44 28.41 -100.63
CA ALA A 2 -60.44 29.50 -100.76
C ALA A 2 -59.46 29.31 -101.95
N ARG A 3 -59.03 28.07 -102.23
CA ARG A 3 -58.22 27.75 -103.43
C ARG A 3 -58.97 27.92 -104.77
N ALA A 4 -60.30 27.71 -104.77
CA ALA A 4 -61.12 27.90 -105.97
C ALA A 4 -61.35 29.39 -106.27
N VAL A 5 -61.41 30.24 -105.24
CA VAL A 5 -61.48 31.71 -105.41
C VAL A 5 -60.15 32.28 -105.90
N ALA A 6 -59.01 31.71 -105.47
CA ALA A 6 -57.68 32.10 -105.94
C ALA A 6 -57.42 31.74 -107.42
N ASP A 7 -57.88 30.57 -107.86
CA ASP A 7 -57.73 30.15 -109.26
C ASP A 7 -58.69 30.89 -110.22
N GLU A 8 -59.88 31.28 -109.76
CA GLU A 8 -60.84 32.08 -110.52
C GLU A 8 -60.36 33.55 -110.67
N THR A 9 -59.72 34.11 -109.63
CA THR A 9 -59.12 35.46 -109.69
C THR A 9 -57.87 35.49 -110.56
N ALA A 10 -57.03 34.44 -110.54
CA ALA A 10 -55.88 34.33 -111.43
C ALA A 10 -56.26 34.19 -112.92
N ARG A 11 -57.42 33.59 -113.24
CA ARG A 11 -57.94 33.53 -114.63
C ARG A 11 -58.50 34.88 -115.13
N ARG A 12 -59.17 35.64 -114.27
CA ARG A 12 -59.77 36.95 -114.64
C ARG A 12 -58.75 38.08 -114.82
N VAL A 13 -57.55 37.94 -114.23
CA VAL A 13 -56.46 38.94 -114.37
C VAL A 13 -55.67 38.77 -115.69
N ARG A 14 -55.79 37.64 -116.39
CA ARG A 14 -55.12 37.41 -117.69
C ARG A 14 -55.90 37.82 -118.94
N THR A 15 -57.13 38.34 -118.80
CA THR A 15 -58.01 38.69 -119.93
C THR A 15 -58.27 40.20 -120.11
N ILE A 16 -57.50 41.07 -119.45
CA ILE A 16 -57.66 42.53 -119.62
C ILE A 16 -56.53 43.07 -120.48
N ALA A 17 -56.84 43.33 -121.75
CA ALA A 17 -55.95 44.00 -122.69
C ALA A 17 -55.83 45.49 -122.34
N VAL A 18 -54.59 45.93 -122.13
CA VAL A 18 -54.19 47.34 -122.04
C VAL A 18 -54.20 47.93 -123.45
N ALA A 19 -55.31 48.56 -123.86
CA ALA A 19 -55.35 49.53 -124.97
C ALA A 19 -56.74 50.17 -125.14
N SER A 20 -57.06 51.22 -124.37
CA SER A 20 -57.90 52.36 -124.83
C SER A 20 -58.28 53.25 -123.66
N GLY A 21 -57.75 54.47 -123.60
CA GLY A 21 -58.20 55.46 -122.61
C GLY A 21 -57.22 56.60 -122.35
N ARG A 22 -56.61 57.17 -123.40
CA ARG A 22 -56.03 58.52 -123.32
C ARG A 22 -57.19 59.52 -123.22
N PRO A 23 -57.23 60.44 -122.24
CA PRO A 23 -57.78 61.76 -122.49
C PRO A 23 -56.61 62.70 -122.85
N ALA A 24 -56.66 63.16 -124.09
CA ALA A 24 -55.77 64.20 -124.61
C ALA A 24 -56.06 65.54 -123.92
N ILE A 25 -54.98 66.28 -123.76
CA ILE A 25 -54.81 67.59 -123.13
C ILE A 25 -55.69 68.66 -123.82
N ALA A 26 -56.19 69.61 -123.04
CA ALA A 26 -56.24 71.00 -123.50
C ALA A 26 -55.71 71.93 -122.39
N PRO A 27 -54.70 72.77 -122.66
CA PRO A 27 -54.00 73.56 -121.67
C PRO A 27 -54.66 74.93 -121.50
N ARG A 28 -54.75 75.40 -120.25
CA ARG A 28 -54.49 76.79 -119.83
C ARG A 28 -54.76 76.91 -118.32
N ARG A 29 -53.72 77.31 -117.58
CA ARG A 29 -53.73 77.88 -116.19
C ARG A 29 -53.28 77.07 -114.94
N PRO A 30 -52.46 75.98 -114.97
CA PRO A 30 -51.88 75.44 -113.72
C PRO A 30 -50.35 75.56 -113.53
N LEU A 31 -49.57 76.10 -114.48
CA LEU A 31 -48.10 76.24 -114.32
C LEU A 31 -47.72 77.26 -113.23
N LEU A 32 -48.52 78.31 -113.05
CA LEU A 32 -48.30 79.33 -112.01
C LEU A 32 -48.59 78.82 -110.59
N VAL A 33 -49.55 77.91 -110.42
CA VAL A 33 -49.88 77.31 -109.11
C VAL A 33 -48.80 76.32 -108.68
N LEU A 34 -48.24 75.56 -109.62
CA LEU A 34 -47.15 74.63 -109.33
C LEU A 34 -45.84 75.36 -109.03
N LEU A 35 -45.53 76.43 -109.77
CA LEU A 35 -44.39 77.31 -109.45
C LEU A 35 -44.58 78.03 -108.11
N ALA A 36 -45.79 78.46 -107.76
CA ALA A 36 -46.07 79.05 -106.45
C ALA A 36 -45.93 78.04 -105.30
N ALA A 37 -46.36 76.78 -105.48
CA ALA A 37 -46.21 75.73 -104.47
C ALA A 37 -44.74 75.31 -104.27
N VAL A 38 -43.97 75.18 -105.35
CA VAL A 38 -42.53 74.89 -105.26
C VAL A 38 -41.79 76.08 -104.65
N ALA A 39 -42.13 77.32 -105.03
CA ALA A 39 -41.57 78.51 -104.41
C ALA A 39 -41.93 78.60 -102.91
N ALA A 40 -43.13 78.22 -102.50
CA ALA A 40 -43.55 78.16 -101.09
C ALA A 40 -42.77 77.10 -100.29
N ILE A 41 -42.52 75.92 -100.87
CA ILE A 41 -41.73 74.86 -100.22
C ILE A 41 -40.25 75.26 -100.12
N VAL A 42 -39.71 75.88 -101.17
CA VAL A 42 -38.32 76.38 -101.18
C VAL A 42 -38.14 77.56 -100.22
N THR A 43 -39.10 78.48 -100.15
CA THR A 43 -39.08 79.58 -99.15
C THR A 43 -39.24 79.06 -97.72
N LEU A 44 -40.10 78.07 -97.47
CA LEU A 44 -40.22 77.44 -96.14
C LEU A 44 -38.93 76.70 -95.73
N ALA A 45 -38.24 76.07 -96.69
CA ALA A 45 -36.94 75.42 -96.48
C ALA A 45 -35.81 76.43 -96.19
N LEU A 46 -35.86 77.63 -96.76
CA LEU A 46 -34.89 78.70 -96.53
C LEU A 46 -35.15 79.48 -95.23
N LEU A 47 -36.42 79.72 -94.87
CA LEU A 47 -36.81 80.49 -93.67
C LEU A 47 -36.70 79.67 -92.36
N LEU A 48 -36.83 78.35 -92.44
CA LEU A 48 -36.83 77.45 -91.28
C LEU A 48 -35.92 76.22 -91.51
N PRO A 49 -34.59 76.40 -91.62
CA PRO A 49 -33.64 75.32 -91.95
C PRO A 49 -33.52 74.24 -90.87
N ALA A 50 -33.81 74.58 -89.60
CA ALA A 50 -33.69 73.66 -88.47
C ALA A 50 -34.80 72.57 -88.40
N PRO A 51 -36.11 72.88 -88.51
CA PRO A 51 -37.16 71.85 -88.48
C PRO A 51 -37.24 71.03 -89.77
N THR A 52 -36.87 71.59 -90.92
CA THR A 52 -36.88 70.88 -92.20
C THR A 52 -35.76 69.85 -92.28
N SER A 53 -34.51 70.19 -91.92
CA SER A 53 -33.40 69.22 -91.91
C SER A 53 -33.63 68.00 -91.00
N ARG A 54 -34.26 68.19 -89.83
CA ARG A 54 -34.65 67.08 -88.93
C ARG A 54 -35.75 66.18 -89.52
N SER A 55 -36.73 66.75 -90.22
CA SER A 55 -37.86 65.99 -90.80
C SER A 55 -37.46 65.14 -92.01
N TRP A 56 -36.50 65.62 -92.81
CA TRP A 56 -35.94 64.83 -93.92
C TRP A 56 -34.99 63.73 -93.44
N ALA A 57 -34.25 63.96 -92.36
CA ALA A 57 -33.38 62.93 -91.76
C ALA A 57 -34.17 61.75 -91.14
N THR A 58 -35.42 61.97 -90.71
CA THR A 58 -36.29 60.91 -90.15
C THR A 58 -36.94 59.99 -91.19
N LEU A 59 -37.00 60.40 -92.47
CA LEU A 59 -37.47 59.55 -93.57
C LEU A 59 -36.46 58.47 -93.97
N LEU A 60 -35.17 58.71 -93.75
CA LEU A 60 -34.06 57.82 -94.12
C LEU A 60 -33.59 56.93 -92.95
N ASP A 61 -33.89 57.30 -91.69
CA ASP A 61 -33.55 56.53 -90.49
C ASP A 61 -34.64 56.72 -89.41
N PRO A 62 -35.63 55.81 -89.33
CA PRO A 62 -36.76 55.90 -88.39
C PRO A 62 -36.34 55.96 -86.92
N ASN A 63 -35.13 55.47 -86.59
CA ASN A 63 -34.61 55.46 -85.22
C ASN A 63 -34.15 56.83 -84.72
N ARG A 64 -34.00 57.83 -85.61
CA ARG A 64 -33.65 59.21 -85.23
C ARG A 64 -34.82 60.00 -84.66
N ALA A 65 -36.04 59.44 -84.66
CA ALA A 65 -37.23 60.02 -84.04
C ALA A 65 -37.35 59.75 -82.52
N ALA A 66 -36.55 58.84 -81.96
CA ALA A 66 -36.60 58.53 -80.53
C ALA A 66 -35.82 59.58 -79.70
N PRO A 67 -36.37 60.05 -78.55
CA PRO A 67 -35.65 60.96 -77.67
C PRO A 67 -34.31 60.32 -77.22
N PRO A 68 -33.21 61.08 -77.13
CA PRO A 68 -31.92 60.53 -76.73
C PRO A 68 -32.03 59.91 -75.34
N VAL A 69 -31.75 58.60 -75.25
CA VAL A 69 -31.75 57.88 -73.97
C VAL A 69 -30.58 58.38 -73.14
N ARG A 70 -30.86 58.88 -71.94
CA ARG A 70 -29.84 59.30 -70.95
C ARG A 70 -29.96 58.43 -69.71
N ILE A 71 -28.82 58.13 -69.09
CA ILE A 71 -28.73 57.32 -67.87
C ILE A 71 -27.84 58.06 -66.87
N ALA A 72 -28.28 58.18 -65.63
CA ALA A 72 -27.46 58.61 -64.51
C ALA A 72 -27.55 57.55 -63.41
N VAL A 73 -26.41 57.19 -62.81
CA VAL A 73 -26.32 56.16 -61.78
C VAL A 73 -25.78 56.79 -60.49
N GLU A 74 -26.50 56.61 -59.40
CA GLU A 74 -26.13 57.07 -58.06
C GLU A 74 -25.99 55.84 -57.12
N PRO A 75 -24.95 55.75 -56.28
CA PRO A 75 -23.92 56.77 -56.01
C PRO A 75 -22.72 56.78 -56.98
N GLY A 76 -22.62 55.84 -57.93
CA GLY A 76 -21.44 55.70 -58.78
C GLY A 76 -20.32 54.92 -58.09
N SER A 77 -19.07 55.36 -58.16
CA SER A 77 -17.97 54.67 -57.45
C SER A 77 -18.08 54.95 -55.95
N VAL A 78 -18.10 53.89 -55.14
CA VAL A 78 -18.33 53.98 -53.71
C VAL A 78 -17.34 53.12 -52.93
N ARG A 79 -17.01 53.57 -51.73
CA ARG A 79 -16.24 52.82 -50.75
C ARG A 79 -17.16 52.39 -49.62
N LEU A 80 -17.28 51.10 -49.39
CA LEU A 80 -18.23 50.52 -48.42
C LEU A 80 -17.51 49.72 -47.35
N THR A 81 -18.12 49.62 -46.17
CA THR A 81 -17.68 48.63 -45.18
C THR A 81 -18.00 47.22 -45.70
N PRO A 82 -17.10 46.23 -45.50
CA PRO A 82 -17.36 44.87 -45.94
C PRO A 82 -18.65 44.29 -45.37
N GLY A 83 -19.42 43.61 -46.23
CA GLY A 83 -20.73 43.05 -45.88
C GLY A 83 -21.90 44.03 -45.96
N ALA A 84 -21.65 45.34 -46.19
CA ALA A 84 -22.70 46.32 -46.36
C ALA A 84 -23.56 46.04 -47.61
N ALA A 85 -24.82 46.46 -47.53
CA ALA A 85 -25.71 46.48 -48.68
C ALA A 85 -25.55 47.81 -49.44
N LEU A 86 -25.56 47.75 -50.78
CA LEU A 86 -25.54 48.92 -51.65
C LEU A 86 -26.81 48.97 -52.49
N ALA A 87 -27.59 50.03 -52.32
CA ALA A 87 -28.69 50.36 -53.22
C ALA A 87 -28.16 51.23 -54.37
N VAL A 88 -28.06 50.66 -55.57
CA VAL A 88 -27.70 51.39 -56.79
C VAL A 88 -28.97 51.90 -57.46
N ARG A 89 -29.07 53.22 -57.68
CA ARG A 89 -30.21 53.83 -58.37
C ARG A 89 -29.83 54.28 -59.77
N ALA A 90 -30.57 53.83 -60.76
CA ALA A 90 -30.45 54.26 -62.15
C ALA A 90 -31.64 55.14 -62.55
N ARG A 91 -31.36 56.41 -62.85
CA ARG A 91 -32.33 57.33 -63.45
C ARG A 91 -32.22 57.27 -64.97
N VAL A 92 -33.31 56.94 -65.63
CA VAL A 92 -33.38 56.72 -67.08
C VAL A 92 -34.38 57.69 -67.72
N TRP A 93 -33.94 58.42 -68.74
CA TRP A 93 -34.78 59.31 -69.55
C TRP A 93 -34.91 58.78 -70.98
N GLY A 94 -36.04 59.07 -71.64
CA GLY A 94 -36.23 58.78 -73.07
C GLY A 94 -36.58 57.32 -73.42
N THR A 95 -36.70 56.42 -72.43
CA THR A 95 -37.16 55.05 -72.67
C THR A 95 -37.91 54.45 -71.48
N ALA A 96 -38.87 53.58 -71.78
CA ALA A 96 -39.64 52.83 -70.79
C ALA A 96 -38.99 51.49 -70.39
N ARG A 97 -37.92 51.06 -71.08
CA ARG A 97 -37.26 49.77 -70.83
C ARG A 97 -36.54 49.77 -69.47
N ALA A 98 -36.63 48.66 -68.75
CA ALA A 98 -35.92 48.48 -67.48
C ALA A 98 -34.39 48.40 -67.73
N PRO A 99 -33.56 49.09 -66.94
CA PRO A 99 -32.12 48.94 -66.98
C PRO A 99 -31.68 47.58 -66.43
N ARG A 100 -30.50 47.13 -66.84
CA ARG A 100 -29.82 45.95 -66.27
C ARG A 100 -28.50 46.37 -65.63
N LEU A 101 -28.25 45.90 -64.42
CA LEU A 101 -26.95 46.03 -63.77
C LEU A 101 -26.01 44.93 -64.31
N LEU A 102 -24.81 45.31 -64.74
CA LEU A 102 -23.78 44.38 -65.18
C LEU A 102 -22.63 44.42 -64.18
N ARG A 103 -22.26 43.26 -63.65
CA ARG A 103 -21.12 43.04 -62.74
C ARG A 103 -20.13 42.05 -63.39
N ASP A 104 -18.87 42.08 -62.96
CA ASP A 104 -17.87 41.08 -63.36
C ASP A 104 -18.37 39.67 -62.95
N GLY A 105 -18.78 38.86 -63.94
CA GLY A 105 -19.33 37.50 -63.72
C GLY A 105 -20.79 37.26 -64.15
N SER A 106 -21.37 38.07 -65.03
CA SER A 106 -22.54 37.71 -65.88
C SER A 106 -23.93 37.50 -65.23
N HIS A 107 -24.15 37.90 -63.97
CA HIS A 107 -25.51 38.01 -63.43
C HIS A 107 -26.04 39.43 -63.56
N ALA A 108 -27.16 39.57 -64.28
CA ALA A 108 -27.92 40.80 -64.34
C ALA A 108 -28.94 40.81 -63.22
N ASP A 109 -28.73 41.66 -62.21
CA ASP A 109 -29.72 41.83 -61.14
C ASP A 109 -30.97 42.52 -61.70
N ALA A 110 -32.14 42.01 -61.31
CA ALA A 110 -33.42 42.57 -61.75
C ALA A 110 -33.63 43.94 -61.11
N ALA A 111 -34.00 44.93 -61.92
CA ALA A 111 -34.28 46.28 -61.46
C ALA A 111 -35.68 46.34 -60.83
N THR A 112 -35.80 46.92 -59.64
CA THR A 112 -37.09 47.26 -59.05
C THR A 112 -37.47 48.70 -59.43
N PRO A 113 -38.68 48.96 -59.94
CA PRO A 113 -39.12 50.33 -60.22
C PRO A 113 -39.40 51.08 -58.92
N GLU A 114 -38.75 52.23 -58.72
CA GLU A 114 -38.92 53.11 -57.53
C GLU A 114 -39.86 54.30 -57.82
N GLY A 115 -40.27 54.49 -59.09
CA GLY A 115 -41.24 55.49 -59.53
C GLY A 115 -40.76 56.37 -60.68
N ALA A 116 -41.50 57.45 -60.97
CA ALA A 116 -41.09 58.51 -61.89
C ALA A 116 -40.58 59.71 -61.09
N GLY A 117 -39.43 60.27 -61.49
CA GLY A 117 -38.86 61.46 -60.85
C GLY A 117 -39.43 62.76 -61.41
N VAL A 118 -39.13 63.86 -60.72
CA VAL A 118 -39.77 65.17 -60.89
C VAL A 118 -39.49 65.79 -62.28
N ARG A 119 -38.45 65.33 -62.98
CA ARG A 119 -38.05 65.84 -64.31
C ARG A 119 -38.31 64.85 -65.45
N GLY A 120 -39.20 63.87 -65.23
CA GLY A 120 -39.60 62.89 -66.25
C GLY A 120 -38.68 61.67 -66.39
N GLU A 121 -37.70 61.49 -65.51
CA GLU A 121 -36.95 60.24 -65.36
C GLU A 121 -37.82 59.12 -64.81
N ARG A 122 -37.46 57.87 -65.15
CA ARG A 122 -37.87 56.69 -64.39
C ARG A 122 -36.72 56.24 -63.51
N VAL A 123 -36.98 56.04 -62.23
CA VAL A 123 -35.98 55.62 -61.24
C VAL A 123 -36.10 54.12 -61.01
N TRP A 124 -34.96 53.44 -61.10
CA TRP A 124 -34.83 52.01 -60.92
C TRP A 124 -33.80 51.71 -59.84
N ARG A 125 -34.08 50.77 -58.95
CA ARG A 125 -33.21 50.39 -57.84
C ARG A 125 -32.67 48.97 -58.04
N PHE A 126 -31.41 48.77 -57.67
CA PHE A 126 -30.76 47.48 -57.54
C PHE A 126 -30.20 47.35 -56.14
N ASP A 127 -30.62 46.30 -55.42
CA ASP A 127 -30.12 46.02 -54.07
C ASP A 127 -29.03 44.95 -54.12
N LEU A 128 -27.81 45.36 -53.81
CA LEU A 128 -26.66 44.48 -53.69
C LEU A 128 -26.40 44.20 -52.22
N THR A 129 -26.69 42.99 -51.76
CA THR A 129 -26.48 42.58 -50.36
C THR A 129 -25.16 41.83 -50.19
N GLN A 130 -24.55 41.92 -49.01
CA GLN A 130 -23.34 41.18 -48.62
C GLN A 130 -22.14 41.40 -49.56
N LEU A 131 -21.80 42.66 -49.84
CA LEU A 131 -20.64 42.99 -50.68
C LEU A 131 -19.33 42.75 -49.91
N THR A 132 -18.63 41.66 -50.26
CA THR A 132 -17.37 41.25 -49.59
C THR A 132 -16.18 41.17 -50.53
N ARG A 133 -16.33 41.62 -51.78
CA ARG A 133 -15.25 41.71 -52.76
C ARG A 133 -15.32 43.05 -53.50
N GLU A 134 -14.15 43.56 -53.90
CA GLU A 134 -14.09 44.68 -54.82
C GLU A 134 -14.55 44.22 -56.21
N GLN A 135 -15.40 45.00 -56.86
CA GLN A 135 -15.90 44.67 -58.18
C GLN A 135 -16.33 45.91 -58.94
N ASP A 136 -16.21 45.86 -60.25
CA ASP A 136 -16.68 46.92 -61.13
C ASP A 136 -18.14 46.62 -61.55
N TYR A 137 -18.94 47.67 -61.67
CA TYR A 137 -20.32 47.59 -62.11
C TYR A 137 -20.67 48.72 -63.09
N ARG A 138 -21.67 48.46 -63.93
CA ARG A 138 -22.24 49.45 -64.85
C ARG A 138 -23.71 49.14 -65.11
N VAL A 139 -24.48 50.14 -65.51
CA VAL A 139 -25.89 50.00 -65.83
C VAL A 139 -26.10 50.17 -67.33
N ARG A 140 -26.83 49.25 -67.96
CA ARG A 140 -27.15 49.28 -69.40
C ARG A 140 -28.65 49.38 -69.62
N VAL A 141 -29.10 50.29 -70.48
CA VAL A 141 -30.49 50.34 -70.96
C VAL A 141 -30.57 50.80 -72.42
N ALA A 142 -31.39 50.10 -73.21
CA ALA A 142 -31.71 50.44 -74.61
C ALA A 142 -30.49 50.76 -75.52
N GLY A 143 -29.34 50.12 -75.28
CA GLY A 143 -28.11 50.30 -76.07
C GLY A 143 -27.12 51.33 -75.51
N VAL A 144 -27.49 52.09 -74.47
CA VAL A 144 -26.61 53.04 -73.77
C VAL A 144 -26.09 52.41 -72.47
N GLU A 145 -24.81 52.64 -72.17
CA GLU A 145 -24.15 52.20 -70.94
C GLU A 145 -23.75 53.40 -70.08
N SER A 146 -23.83 53.22 -68.77
CA SER A 146 -23.18 54.14 -67.82
C SER A 146 -21.65 53.99 -67.88
N PRO A 147 -20.90 54.97 -67.35
CA PRO A 147 -19.50 54.77 -66.98
C PRO A 147 -19.34 53.51 -66.10
N ARG A 148 -18.13 52.93 -66.11
CA ARG A 148 -17.77 51.88 -65.16
C ARG A 148 -17.55 52.50 -63.79
N TYR A 149 -18.28 51.99 -62.80
CA TYR A 149 -18.17 52.40 -61.41
C TYR A 149 -17.54 51.27 -60.61
N ARG A 150 -16.72 51.63 -59.61
CA ARG A 150 -16.01 50.66 -58.77
C ARG A 150 -16.59 50.63 -57.36
N ILE A 151 -16.88 49.43 -56.88
CA ILE A 151 -17.15 49.18 -55.46
C ILE A 151 -15.82 48.81 -54.82
N SER A 152 -15.33 49.67 -53.93
CA SER A 152 -14.13 49.41 -53.13
C SER A 152 -14.51 49.13 -51.68
N LEU A 153 -13.69 48.34 -50.98
CA LEU A 153 -13.91 48.05 -49.57
C LEU A 153 -13.07 48.98 -48.70
N ALA A 154 -13.68 49.51 -47.63
CA ALA A 154 -13.01 50.36 -46.65
C ALA A 154 -12.22 49.52 -45.64
N GLY A 155 -11.13 50.07 -45.11
CA GLY A 155 -10.34 49.48 -44.03
C GLY A 155 -9.47 48.30 -44.47
N GLU A 156 -8.84 47.67 -43.49
CA GLU A 156 -7.96 46.50 -43.64
C GLU A 156 -8.74 45.17 -43.56
N PRO A 157 -8.26 44.07 -44.16
CA PRO A 157 -8.90 42.76 -44.03
C PRO A 157 -8.93 42.33 -42.56
N SER A 158 -10.11 41.96 -42.05
CA SER A 158 -10.27 41.59 -40.63
C SER A 158 -10.92 40.21 -40.48
N PRO A 159 -10.43 39.36 -39.55
CA PRO A 159 -11.05 38.08 -39.25
C PRO A 159 -12.38 38.29 -38.50
N VAL A 160 -13.40 37.58 -38.93
CA VAL A 160 -14.78 37.65 -38.42
C VAL A 160 -15.06 36.51 -37.44
N SER A 161 -14.57 35.31 -37.75
CA SER A 161 -14.76 34.13 -36.91
C SER A 161 -13.64 33.11 -37.09
N PHE A 162 -13.42 32.35 -36.03
CA PHE A 162 -12.52 31.22 -35.94
C PHE A 162 -13.33 29.98 -35.61
N GLU A 163 -13.24 28.93 -36.41
CA GLU A 163 -13.65 27.58 -36.02
C GLU A 163 -12.36 26.83 -35.64
N ILE A 164 -12.26 26.40 -34.39
CA ILE A 164 -11.06 25.79 -33.83
C ILE A 164 -11.37 24.33 -33.51
N GLU A 165 -10.58 23.41 -34.07
CA GLU A 165 -10.60 21.99 -33.75
C GLU A 165 -9.28 21.60 -33.07
N ILE A 166 -9.34 21.15 -31.81
CA ILE A 166 -8.17 20.78 -31.02
C ILE A 166 -8.12 19.25 -30.94
N ALA A 167 -7.08 18.68 -31.55
CA ALA A 167 -6.70 17.29 -31.38
C ALA A 167 -5.67 17.20 -30.24
N ALA A 168 -6.08 16.62 -29.11
CA ALA A 168 -5.21 16.37 -27.99
C ALA A 168 -4.10 15.36 -28.37
N PRO A 169 -2.99 15.29 -27.61
CA PRO A 169 -1.97 14.27 -27.81
C PRO A 169 -2.56 12.86 -27.67
N ALA A 170 -1.93 11.88 -28.33
CA ALA A 170 -2.42 10.51 -28.34
C ALA A 170 -2.59 9.89 -26.94
N TYR A 171 -1.73 10.24 -25.97
CA TYR A 171 -1.79 9.73 -24.59
C TYR A 171 -3.01 10.26 -23.81
N ALA A 172 -3.41 11.51 -24.04
CA ALA A 172 -4.54 12.13 -23.33
C ALA A 172 -5.90 11.51 -23.70
N ARG A 173 -6.01 10.86 -24.87
CA ARG A 173 -7.20 10.12 -25.34
C ARG A 173 -8.51 10.91 -25.30
N LEU A 174 -8.41 12.23 -25.34
CA LEU A 174 -9.56 13.13 -25.35
C LEU A 174 -10.18 13.16 -26.76
N PRO A 175 -11.52 13.21 -26.87
CA PRO A 175 -12.17 13.40 -28.15
C PRO A 175 -11.78 14.75 -28.78
N LEU A 176 -11.88 14.85 -30.10
CA LEU A 176 -11.63 16.09 -30.83
C LEU A 176 -12.55 17.20 -30.30
N GLN A 177 -11.96 18.27 -29.77
CA GLN A 177 -12.71 19.39 -29.23
C GLN A 177 -12.96 20.40 -30.35
N ARG A 178 -14.22 20.82 -30.52
CA ARG A 178 -14.61 21.80 -31.54
C ARG A 178 -15.24 23.02 -30.88
N GLY A 179 -14.87 24.20 -31.34
CA GLY A 179 -15.44 25.46 -30.84
C GLY A 179 -15.41 26.56 -31.89
N THR A 180 -16.28 27.54 -31.70
CA THR A 180 -16.27 28.79 -32.47
C THR A 180 -15.84 29.94 -31.58
N ALA A 181 -14.91 30.76 -32.05
CA ALA A 181 -14.38 31.90 -31.32
C ALA A 181 -14.31 33.14 -32.22
N THR A 182 -14.30 34.31 -31.60
CA THR A 182 -14.07 35.60 -32.28
C THR A 182 -12.57 35.95 -32.34
N ARG A 183 -11.74 35.30 -31.52
CA ARG A 183 -10.29 35.42 -31.49
C ARG A 183 -9.64 34.07 -31.77
N GLY A 184 -8.42 34.10 -32.30
CA GLY A 184 -7.61 32.91 -32.60
C GLY A 184 -6.72 32.45 -31.46
N ASP A 185 -6.94 32.86 -30.21
CA ASP A 185 -6.09 32.39 -29.10
C ASP A 185 -6.35 30.89 -28.86
N VAL A 186 -5.28 30.12 -28.66
CA VAL A 186 -5.33 28.67 -28.49
C VAL A 186 -4.76 28.30 -27.13
N SER A 187 -5.55 27.58 -26.33
CA SER A 187 -5.12 26.98 -25.06
C SER A 187 -5.48 25.50 -25.04
N ALA A 188 -4.48 24.63 -24.92
CA ALA A 188 -4.65 23.18 -24.96
C ALA A 188 -3.47 22.46 -24.29
N LEU A 189 -3.61 21.16 -24.03
CA LEU A 189 -2.52 20.32 -23.50
C LEU A 189 -1.29 20.39 -24.40
N ARG A 190 -0.10 20.42 -23.79
CA ARG A 190 1.16 20.43 -24.52
C ARG A 190 1.26 19.21 -25.45
N GLY A 191 1.62 19.45 -26.71
CA GLY A 191 1.63 18.45 -27.77
C GLY A 191 0.33 18.34 -28.58
N SER A 192 -0.71 19.08 -28.22
CA SER A 192 -1.95 19.17 -29.01
C SER A 192 -1.69 19.84 -30.36
N ARG A 193 -2.56 19.56 -31.33
CA ARG A 193 -2.61 20.28 -32.61
C ARG A 193 -3.95 20.97 -32.78
N ALA A 194 -3.90 22.29 -32.99
CA ALA A 194 -5.09 23.08 -33.25
C ALA A 194 -5.22 23.34 -34.76
N SER A 195 -6.29 22.84 -35.36
CA SER A 195 -6.70 23.17 -36.72
C SER A 195 -7.65 24.36 -36.65
N LEU A 196 -7.28 25.47 -37.27
CA LEU A 196 -8.07 26.70 -37.28
C LEU A 196 -8.62 26.94 -38.69
N LEU A 197 -9.92 27.18 -38.78
CA LEU A 197 -10.58 27.70 -39.97
C LEU A 197 -11.04 29.14 -39.71
N VAL A 198 -10.39 30.09 -40.37
CA VAL A 198 -10.61 31.52 -40.18
C VAL A 198 -11.42 32.08 -41.34
N THR A 199 -12.48 32.83 -41.01
CA THR A 199 -13.31 33.54 -42.00
C THR A 199 -13.02 35.04 -41.95
N PHE A 200 -12.72 35.65 -43.08
CA PHE A 200 -12.47 37.08 -43.21
C PHE A 200 -13.69 37.86 -43.73
N ASP A 201 -13.71 39.15 -43.43
CA ASP A 201 -14.72 40.11 -43.88
C ASP A 201 -14.71 40.31 -45.41
N ARG A 202 -13.60 39.99 -46.06
CA ARG A 202 -13.35 40.11 -47.50
C ARG A 202 -12.52 38.97 -48.09
N ASP A 203 -12.43 38.93 -49.42
CA ASP A 203 -11.58 37.97 -50.15
C ASP A 203 -10.09 38.30 -49.97
N LEU A 204 -9.26 37.29 -49.73
CA LEU A 204 -7.80 37.42 -49.59
C LEU A 204 -7.05 36.81 -50.78
N LYS A 205 -5.87 37.37 -51.08
CA LYS A 205 -4.91 36.79 -52.04
C LYS A 205 -4.06 35.70 -51.39
N SER A 206 -3.61 35.95 -50.15
CA SER A 206 -2.80 35.01 -49.38
C SER A 206 -2.97 35.22 -47.89
N LEU A 207 -2.82 34.14 -47.14
CA LEU A 207 -2.71 34.15 -45.69
C LEU A 207 -1.46 33.36 -45.30
N ALA A 208 -0.62 33.94 -44.44
CA ALA A 208 0.53 33.27 -43.87
C ALA A 208 0.51 33.40 -42.34
N ALA A 209 1.03 32.41 -41.64
CA ALA A 209 1.28 32.52 -40.21
C ALA A 209 2.78 32.45 -39.90
N THR A 210 3.20 33.26 -38.94
CA THR A 210 4.49 33.14 -38.28
C THR A 210 4.24 32.63 -36.87
N LEU A 211 4.72 31.42 -36.59
CA LEU A 211 4.65 30.75 -35.30
C LEU A 211 5.78 31.23 -34.37
N PRO A 212 5.69 30.94 -33.05
CA PRO A 212 6.78 31.14 -32.12
C PRO A 212 8.11 30.55 -32.64
N GLY A 213 9.20 31.30 -32.51
CA GLY A 213 10.51 30.91 -33.04
C GLY A 213 10.74 31.21 -34.54
N GLY A 214 9.85 31.97 -35.18
CA GLY A 214 10.03 32.45 -36.58
C GLY A 214 9.70 31.42 -37.65
N ARG A 215 9.12 30.27 -37.26
CA ARG A 215 8.69 29.22 -38.20
C ARG A 215 7.44 29.71 -38.95
N SER A 216 7.45 29.63 -40.28
CA SER A 216 6.24 29.93 -41.05
C SER A 216 5.36 28.69 -41.20
N ALA A 217 4.05 28.85 -41.03
CA ALA A 217 3.06 27.82 -41.34
C ALA A 217 2.20 28.28 -42.53
N ALA A 218 2.04 27.39 -43.51
CA ALA A 218 1.24 27.64 -44.70
C ALA A 218 -0.26 27.47 -44.39
N TRP A 219 -1.07 28.38 -44.91
CA TRP A 219 -2.53 28.32 -44.82
C TRP A 219 -3.12 28.01 -46.19
N THR A 220 -4.18 27.20 -46.20
CA THR A 220 -4.85 26.76 -47.42
C THR A 220 -6.21 27.44 -47.56
N ALA A 221 -6.50 27.99 -48.72
CA ALA A 221 -7.81 28.58 -49.00
C ALA A 221 -8.85 27.47 -49.20
N VAL A 222 -9.88 27.46 -48.36
CA VAL A 222 -11.09 26.63 -48.54
C VAL A 222 -12.07 27.37 -49.45
N THR A 223 -12.17 28.68 -49.27
CA THR A 223 -12.84 29.63 -50.18
C THR A 223 -12.01 30.92 -50.20
N PRO A 224 -12.26 31.89 -51.10
CA PRO A 224 -11.54 33.18 -51.08
C PRO A 224 -11.56 33.91 -49.72
N ARG A 225 -12.53 33.62 -48.87
CA ARG A 225 -12.73 34.23 -47.54
C ARG A 225 -12.43 33.31 -46.36
N ARG A 226 -12.33 31.99 -46.59
CA ARG A 226 -12.13 30.99 -45.53
C ARG A 226 -10.81 30.27 -45.73
N TRP A 227 -9.96 30.31 -44.72
CA TRP A 227 -8.62 29.75 -44.78
C TRP A 227 -8.40 28.78 -43.62
N ARG A 228 -7.77 27.64 -43.90
CA ARG A 228 -7.45 26.61 -42.92
C ARG A 228 -5.94 26.52 -42.69
N GLY A 229 -5.54 26.46 -41.44
CA GLY A 229 -4.14 26.26 -41.02
C GLY A 229 -4.06 25.44 -39.74
N GLU A 230 -2.88 24.91 -39.45
CA GLU A 230 -2.60 24.09 -38.27
C GLU A 230 -1.55 24.78 -37.41
N VAL A 231 -1.82 24.87 -36.11
CA VAL A 231 -0.96 25.50 -35.11
C VAL A 231 -0.60 24.45 -34.05
N PRO A 232 0.68 24.04 -33.94
CA PRO A 232 1.12 23.12 -32.90
C PRO A 232 1.19 23.83 -31.53
N VAL A 233 0.66 23.19 -30.49
CA VAL A 233 0.67 23.70 -29.11
C VAL A 233 1.85 23.08 -28.36
N ALA A 234 3.06 23.57 -28.63
CA ALA A 234 4.30 23.05 -28.04
C ALA A 234 4.88 23.96 -26.95
N ASP A 235 4.96 25.26 -27.24
CA ASP A 235 5.61 26.27 -26.40
C ASP A 235 4.69 27.49 -26.24
N ASP A 236 4.79 28.19 -25.11
CA ASP A 236 4.06 29.45 -24.89
C ASP A 236 4.62 30.54 -25.80
N GLY A 237 3.73 31.27 -26.47
CA GLY A 237 4.16 32.34 -27.36
C GLY A 237 3.02 32.94 -28.18
N GLU A 238 3.39 33.86 -29.07
CA GLU A 238 2.45 34.49 -30.00
C GLU A 238 2.65 33.96 -31.42
N TYR A 239 1.55 33.74 -32.14
CA TYR A 239 1.58 33.56 -33.59
C TYR A 239 0.90 34.75 -34.26
N THR A 240 1.47 35.18 -35.39
CA THR A 240 0.96 36.31 -36.17
C THR A 240 0.40 35.82 -37.50
N LEU A 241 -0.86 36.15 -37.80
CA LEU A 241 -1.46 35.97 -39.12
C LEU A 241 -1.25 37.23 -39.96
N THR A 242 -0.61 37.08 -41.11
CA THR A 242 -0.46 38.13 -42.12
C THR A 242 -1.45 37.88 -43.24
N ALA A 243 -2.49 38.72 -43.30
CA ALA A 243 -3.57 38.63 -44.29
C ALA A 243 -3.36 39.68 -45.39
N VAL A 244 -3.23 39.24 -46.64
CA VAL A 244 -3.01 40.10 -47.81
C VAL A 244 -4.26 40.10 -48.68
N ALA A 245 -4.91 41.26 -48.80
CA ALA A 245 -6.04 41.46 -49.69
C ALA A 245 -5.60 42.11 -51.01
N GLU A 246 -6.55 42.41 -51.91
CA GLU A 246 -6.23 43.10 -53.16
C GLU A 246 -5.66 44.52 -52.95
N ARG A 247 -6.12 45.19 -51.88
CA ARG A 247 -5.59 46.44 -51.36
C ARG A 247 -5.53 46.38 -49.85
N GLY A 248 -4.34 46.50 -49.28
CA GLY A 248 -4.10 46.47 -47.84
C GLY A 248 -3.61 45.11 -47.33
N GLU A 249 -2.81 45.17 -46.28
CA GLU A 249 -2.23 44.05 -45.55
C GLU A 249 -2.48 44.30 -44.06
N ALA A 250 -2.84 43.25 -43.32
CA ALA A 250 -3.11 43.33 -41.90
C ALA A 250 -2.43 42.21 -41.13
N HIS A 251 -2.02 42.51 -39.90
CA HIS A 251 -1.31 41.59 -39.03
C HIS A 251 -2.12 41.35 -37.75
N PHE A 252 -2.43 40.09 -37.45
CA PHE A 252 -3.21 39.71 -36.27
C PHE A 252 -2.39 38.81 -35.36
N ARG A 253 -2.17 39.25 -34.12
CA ARG A 253 -1.43 38.47 -33.11
C ARG A 253 -2.39 37.73 -32.19
N TYR A 254 -2.08 36.46 -31.97
CA TYR A 254 -2.84 35.57 -31.10
C TYR A 254 -1.87 34.77 -30.22
N ARG A 255 -2.32 34.39 -29.03
CA ARG A 255 -1.50 33.64 -28.08
C ARG A 255 -1.73 32.14 -28.17
N ILE A 256 -0.65 31.38 -28.02
CA ILE A 256 -0.64 29.93 -27.80
C ILE A 256 -0.22 29.72 -26.35
N THR A 257 -1.08 29.09 -25.56
CA THR A 257 -0.79 28.76 -24.16
C THR A 257 -0.83 27.25 -23.97
N PRO A 258 0.32 26.56 -23.91
CA PRO A 258 0.35 25.14 -23.60
C PRO A 258 0.02 24.91 -22.12
N MET A 259 -0.96 24.04 -21.87
CA MET A 259 -1.29 23.56 -20.54
C MET A 259 -0.44 22.33 -20.21
N ALA A 260 0.16 22.34 -19.02
CA ALA A 260 0.88 21.17 -18.50
C ALA A 260 -0.10 20.10 -18.03
N ASP A 261 0.37 18.86 -18.07
CA ASP A 261 -0.32 17.70 -17.52
C ASP A 261 -0.25 17.68 -15.99
N ALA A 262 -1.28 17.16 -15.33
CA ALA A 262 -1.27 17.01 -13.88
C ALA A 262 -0.48 15.75 -13.51
N PRO A 263 0.33 15.75 -12.44
CA PRO A 263 0.97 14.54 -11.98
C PRO A 263 -0.06 13.59 -11.33
N PRO A 264 0.19 12.27 -11.35
CA PRO A 264 -0.70 11.30 -10.74
C PRO A 264 -0.77 11.47 -9.21
N LEU A 265 -1.82 10.96 -8.60
CA LEU A 265 -2.01 10.91 -7.16
C LEU A 265 -1.74 9.49 -6.63
N LEU A 266 -0.93 9.42 -5.58
CA LEU A 266 -0.51 8.18 -4.93
C LEU A 266 -0.85 8.23 -3.44
N SER A 267 -1.59 7.24 -2.95
CA SER A 267 -1.91 7.06 -1.53
C SER A 267 -1.63 5.62 -1.11
N VAL A 268 -0.75 5.45 -0.11
CA VAL A 268 -0.41 4.15 0.47
C VAL A 268 -1.32 3.92 1.68
N ARG A 269 -2.13 2.86 1.65
CA ARG A 269 -2.98 2.45 2.78
C ARG A 269 -2.23 1.48 3.70
N VAL A 270 -1.52 0.54 3.09
CA VAL A 270 -0.68 -0.44 3.79
C VAL A 270 0.68 -0.49 3.10
N PRO A 271 1.78 -0.31 3.85
CA PRO A 271 1.83 -0.01 5.28
C PRO A 271 1.47 1.45 5.61
N ALA A 272 0.93 1.67 6.81
CA ALA A 272 0.54 3.01 7.28
C ALA A 272 1.72 3.85 7.81
N GLY A 273 2.90 3.26 7.93
CA GLY A 273 4.11 3.85 8.51
C GLY A 273 5.28 2.87 8.43
N ASP A 274 6.27 3.06 9.29
CA ASP A 274 7.42 2.15 9.42
C ASP A 274 6.95 0.75 9.85
N VAL A 275 7.68 -0.27 9.38
CA VAL A 275 7.25 -1.67 9.48
C VAL A 275 8.39 -2.51 10.05
N ASP A 276 8.07 -3.33 11.05
CA ASP A 276 8.95 -4.43 11.44
C ASP A 276 8.74 -5.62 10.49
N LEU A 277 9.83 -6.21 10.01
CA LEU A 277 9.82 -7.31 9.06
C LEU A 277 8.99 -8.48 9.60
N PRO A 278 7.86 -8.83 8.95
CA PRO A 278 6.97 -9.87 9.46
C PRO A 278 7.60 -11.26 9.31
N VAL A 279 7.08 -12.22 10.07
CA VAL A 279 7.47 -13.64 9.96
C VAL A 279 7.18 -14.12 8.54
N GLY A 280 8.18 -14.73 7.89
CA GLY A 280 8.13 -15.12 6.47
C GLY A 280 8.53 -14.02 5.48
N GLN A 281 8.89 -12.82 5.96
CA GLN A 281 9.43 -11.71 5.17
C GLN A 281 8.52 -11.23 4.02
N GLN A 282 7.20 -11.43 4.16
CA GLN A 282 6.18 -11.01 3.19
C GLN A 282 5.42 -9.80 3.72
N ILE A 283 5.65 -8.63 3.12
CA ILE A 283 5.06 -7.37 3.56
C ILE A 283 3.79 -7.11 2.74
N PRO A 284 2.60 -6.97 3.36
CA PRO A 284 1.40 -6.60 2.64
C PRO A 284 1.52 -5.16 2.12
N VAL A 285 1.08 -4.93 0.90
CA VAL A 285 1.11 -3.65 0.22
C VAL A 285 -0.27 -3.36 -0.35
N GLU A 286 -0.84 -2.22 0.02
CA GLU A 286 -2.11 -1.71 -0.48
C GLU A 286 -1.94 -0.25 -0.91
N VAL A 287 -2.05 -0.01 -2.21
CA VAL A 287 -1.79 1.29 -2.83
C VAL A 287 -2.98 1.71 -3.69
N LEU A 288 -3.46 2.94 -3.47
CA LEU A 288 -4.42 3.61 -4.32
C LEU A 288 -3.69 4.60 -5.24
N ALA A 289 -3.92 4.44 -6.54
CA ALA A 289 -3.38 5.28 -7.58
C ALA A 289 -4.53 5.92 -8.37
N GLN A 290 -4.41 7.21 -8.68
CA GLN A 290 -5.39 7.95 -9.47
C GLN A 290 -4.68 8.93 -10.41
N ASP A 291 -5.23 9.13 -11.59
CA ASP A 291 -4.75 10.07 -12.60
C ASP A 291 -5.89 10.56 -13.49
N ASP A 292 -5.74 11.74 -14.11
CA ASP A 292 -6.77 12.33 -14.97
C ASP A 292 -6.69 11.81 -16.42
N LEU A 293 -5.51 11.39 -16.90
CA LEU A 293 -5.28 10.94 -18.27
C LEU A 293 -4.95 9.45 -18.39
N GLY A 294 -4.28 8.84 -17.41
CA GLY A 294 -4.00 7.41 -17.35
C GLY A 294 -2.77 7.03 -16.55
N LEU A 295 -2.86 5.95 -15.79
CA LEU A 295 -1.75 5.37 -15.03
C LEU A 295 -0.92 4.41 -15.90
N ALA A 296 0.41 4.44 -15.79
CA ALA A 296 1.27 3.52 -16.53
C ALA A 296 1.92 2.43 -15.65
N LYS A 297 2.59 2.83 -14.57
CA LYS A 297 3.42 1.91 -13.78
C LYS A 297 3.50 2.30 -12.30
N LEU A 298 3.41 1.30 -11.43
CA LEU A 298 3.73 1.40 -10.01
C LEU A 298 4.98 0.56 -9.69
N THR A 299 5.96 1.19 -9.05
CA THR A 299 7.25 0.57 -8.68
C THR A 299 7.49 0.76 -7.18
N LEU A 300 7.93 -0.28 -6.49
CA LEU A 300 8.49 -0.19 -5.15
C LEU A 300 10.00 0.02 -5.27
N GLN A 301 10.50 1.10 -4.67
CA GLN A 301 11.92 1.40 -4.62
C GLN A 301 12.43 1.10 -3.21
N TYR A 302 13.53 0.35 -3.09
CA TYR A 302 14.12 0.03 -1.78
C TYR A 302 15.65 0.19 -1.78
N ARG A 303 16.23 0.38 -0.59
CA ARG A 303 17.69 0.38 -0.38
C ARG A 303 18.03 0.05 1.06
N LYS A 304 19.14 -0.64 1.27
CA LYS A 304 19.66 -1.00 2.60
C LYS A 304 20.43 0.17 3.24
N ASP A 305 21.34 0.78 2.48
CA ASP A 305 22.13 1.92 2.93
C ASP A 305 21.62 3.24 2.33
N ALA A 306 21.57 4.31 3.13
CA ALA A 306 21.12 5.62 2.67
C ALA A 306 22.01 6.22 1.55
N SER A 307 23.26 5.78 1.45
CA SER A 307 24.23 6.16 0.41
C SER A 307 24.14 5.30 -0.86
N ALA A 308 23.44 4.17 -0.82
CA ALA A 308 23.25 3.30 -1.97
C ALA A 308 22.14 3.84 -2.91
N PRO A 309 22.24 3.57 -4.22
CA PRO A 309 21.16 3.86 -5.15
C PRO A 309 19.91 3.03 -4.80
N TRP A 310 18.74 3.56 -5.17
CA TRP A 310 17.48 2.83 -5.03
C TRP A 310 17.44 1.66 -6.02
N ALA A 311 17.05 0.48 -5.52
CA ALA A 311 16.72 -0.68 -6.35
C ALA A 311 15.21 -0.65 -6.66
N ASP A 312 14.86 -0.94 -7.92
CA ASP A 312 13.49 -0.90 -8.40
C ASP A 312 12.88 -2.32 -8.44
N LEU A 313 11.73 -2.49 -7.79
CA LEU A 313 10.88 -3.68 -7.88
C LEU A 313 9.55 -3.28 -8.54
N PRO A 314 9.27 -3.70 -9.77
CA PRO A 314 7.98 -3.41 -10.41
C PRO A 314 6.85 -4.14 -9.67
N ILE A 315 5.86 -3.38 -9.19
CA ILE A 315 4.70 -3.92 -8.46
C ILE A 315 3.53 -4.16 -9.41
N ALA A 316 3.22 -3.15 -10.24
CA ALA A 316 2.14 -3.25 -11.22
C ALA A 316 2.50 -2.48 -12.50
N ARG A 317 2.07 -3.02 -13.62
CA ARG A 317 1.95 -2.32 -14.90
C ARG A 317 0.47 -2.29 -15.24
N PHE A 318 -0.05 -1.12 -15.59
CA PHE A 318 -1.48 -0.98 -15.83
C PHE A 318 -1.77 -1.09 -17.32
N ASP A 319 -2.23 -2.27 -17.73
CA ASP A 319 -2.68 -2.48 -19.10
C ASP A 319 -3.97 -1.70 -19.36
N GLY A 320 -4.04 -0.98 -20.50
CA GLY A 320 -5.17 -0.11 -20.85
C GLY A 320 -5.15 1.27 -20.17
N GLU A 321 -4.13 1.56 -19.35
CA GLU A 321 -3.85 2.86 -18.74
C GLU A 321 -5.09 3.48 -18.03
N PRO A 322 -5.63 2.81 -16.99
CA PRO A 322 -6.82 3.23 -16.27
C PRO A 322 -6.60 4.55 -15.52
N ARG A 323 -7.68 5.29 -15.27
CA ARG A 323 -7.65 6.52 -14.46
C ARG A 323 -7.56 6.28 -12.96
N GLU A 324 -8.00 5.12 -12.49
CA GLU A 324 -7.94 4.75 -11.09
C GLU A 324 -7.53 3.28 -10.98
N ALA A 325 -6.68 2.95 -10.01
CA ALA A 325 -6.27 1.59 -9.73
C ALA A 325 -6.12 1.36 -8.22
N HIS A 326 -6.56 0.18 -7.79
CA HIS A 326 -6.32 -0.34 -6.45
C HIS A 326 -5.41 -1.55 -6.56
N VAL A 327 -4.23 -1.46 -5.96
CA VAL A 327 -3.21 -2.52 -6.03
C VAL A 327 -3.01 -3.12 -4.65
N GLU A 328 -3.38 -4.39 -4.51
CA GLU A 328 -3.12 -5.21 -3.33
C GLU A 328 -2.11 -6.30 -3.69
N THR A 329 -0.99 -6.37 -2.97
CA THR A 329 0.05 -7.39 -3.20
C THR A 329 0.82 -7.71 -1.93
N ARG A 330 1.75 -8.66 -2.03
CA ARG A 330 2.76 -8.96 -1.01
C ARG A 330 4.16 -8.81 -1.57
N TRP A 331 4.98 -8.02 -0.88
CA TRP A 331 6.38 -7.84 -1.20
C TRP A 331 7.24 -8.84 -0.44
N ASP A 332 7.97 -9.67 -1.17
CA ASP A 332 9.01 -10.53 -0.61
C ASP A 332 10.29 -9.72 -0.32
N ALA A 333 10.55 -9.50 0.96
CA ALA A 333 11.71 -8.80 1.48
C ALA A 333 12.93 -9.71 1.69
N THR A 334 12.82 -11.02 1.46
CA THR A 334 13.95 -11.98 1.58
C THR A 334 15.22 -11.55 0.84
N PRO A 335 15.15 -11.01 -0.40
CA PRO A 335 16.33 -10.57 -1.13
C PRO A 335 17.11 -9.42 -0.49
N LEU A 336 16.50 -8.67 0.46
CA LEU A 336 17.21 -7.62 1.21
C LEU A 336 18.28 -8.19 2.14
N ALA A 337 18.17 -9.48 2.52
CA ALA A 337 19.07 -10.16 3.45
C ALA A 337 19.39 -9.28 4.68
N LEU A 338 18.32 -8.75 5.30
CA LEU A 338 18.45 -8.01 6.55
C LEU A 338 18.84 -8.98 7.66
N LEU A 339 19.85 -8.59 8.43
CA LEU A 339 20.20 -9.28 9.67
C LEU A 339 19.38 -8.69 10.83
N PRO A 340 19.13 -9.44 11.91
CA PRO A 340 18.50 -8.90 13.11
C PRO A 340 19.17 -7.60 13.57
N GLY A 341 18.37 -6.58 13.86
CA GLY A 341 18.81 -5.23 14.23
C GLY A 341 19.12 -4.29 13.04
N GLN A 342 19.14 -4.78 11.80
CA GLN A 342 19.33 -3.93 10.62
C GLN A 342 18.00 -3.38 10.09
N SER A 343 18.07 -2.24 9.40
CA SER A 343 16.94 -1.68 8.67
C SER A 343 17.27 -1.41 7.20
N ALA A 344 16.21 -1.26 6.41
CA ALA A 344 16.23 -0.77 5.04
C ALA A 344 15.17 0.32 4.90
N THR A 345 15.27 1.13 3.84
CA THR A 345 14.24 2.12 3.50
C THR A 345 13.57 1.74 2.19
N PHE A 346 12.26 1.98 2.09
CA PHE A 346 11.49 1.76 0.87
C PHE A 346 10.47 2.87 0.63
N ARG A 347 10.03 3.02 -0.62
CA ARG A 347 9.01 3.98 -1.06
C ARG A 347 8.34 3.48 -2.34
N PHE A 348 7.22 4.08 -2.71
CA PHE A 348 6.50 3.78 -3.94
C PHE A 348 6.63 4.93 -4.92
N GLU A 349 6.86 4.60 -6.19
CA GLU A 349 6.88 5.52 -7.32
C GLU A 349 5.76 5.13 -8.30
N LEU A 350 4.91 6.10 -8.62
CA LEU A 350 3.84 6.00 -9.59
C LEU A 350 4.12 6.91 -10.78
N LEU A 351 3.98 6.35 -11.98
CA LEU A 351 4.16 7.04 -13.25
C LEU A 351 2.86 7.03 -14.05
N ASP A 352 2.53 8.16 -14.66
CA ASP A 352 1.48 8.29 -15.67
C ASP A 352 1.94 7.83 -17.07
N ASP A 353 1.07 7.95 -18.07
CA ASP A 353 1.32 7.55 -19.45
C ASP A 353 1.85 8.69 -20.36
N ASN A 354 2.25 9.84 -19.80
CA ASN A 354 2.64 11.00 -20.58
C ASN A 354 3.96 10.78 -21.33
N ARG A 355 3.87 10.52 -22.63
CA ARG A 355 5.05 10.30 -23.51
C ARG A 355 5.58 11.57 -24.17
N VAL A 356 4.92 12.72 -24.01
CA VAL A 356 5.28 13.97 -24.72
C VAL A 356 6.27 14.81 -23.92
N SER A 357 5.97 15.08 -22.65
CA SER A 357 6.90 15.79 -21.75
C SER A 357 7.73 14.85 -20.87
N GLY A 358 7.48 13.55 -20.98
CA GLY A 358 7.95 12.53 -20.05
C GLY A 358 6.89 12.23 -18.99
N PRO A 359 6.90 11.01 -18.41
CA PRO A 359 5.86 10.61 -17.46
C PRO A 359 5.86 11.51 -16.24
N GLY A 360 4.69 12.03 -15.86
CA GLY A 360 4.49 12.63 -14.57
C GLY A 360 4.70 11.58 -13.48
N ARG A 361 5.31 12.04 -12.38
CA ARG A 361 5.79 11.18 -11.31
C ARG A 361 5.23 11.61 -9.97
N ALA A 362 4.68 10.65 -9.24
CA ALA A 362 4.34 10.78 -7.83
C ALA A 362 5.13 9.78 -6.99
N VAL A 363 5.63 10.23 -5.83
CA VAL A 363 6.43 9.41 -4.92
C VAL A 363 5.80 9.45 -3.53
N SER A 364 5.69 8.30 -2.87
CA SER A 364 5.20 8.22 -1.50
C SER A 364 6.20 8.77 -0.48
N PRO A 365 5.81 8.94 0.80
CA PRO A 365 6.77 9.01 1.89
C PRO A 365 7.73 7.82 1.88
N THR A 366 8.90 8.01 2.48
CA THR A 366 9.86 6.92 2.71
C THR A 366 9.52 6.23 4.02
N PHE A 367 9.46 4.91 3.99
CA PHE A 367 9.19 4.05 5.13
C PHE A 367 10.47 3.31 5.51
N GLU A 368 10.64 3.06 6.81
CA GLU A 368 11.68 2.18 7.34
C GLU A 368 11.14 0.76 7.51
N LEU A 369 11.91 -0.21 7.01
CA LEU A 369 11.69 -1.64 7.22
C LEU A 369 12.80 -2.16 8.13
N ARG A 370 12.46 -2.50 9.37
CA ARG A 370 13.42 -2.95 10.37
C ARG A 370 13.30 -4.45 10.59
N PHE A 371 14.40 -5.18 10.63
CA PHE A 371 14.43 -6.54 11.17
C PHE A 371 14.62 -6.42 12.70
N PRO A 372 13.63 -6.80 13.53
CA PRO A 372 13.77 -6.73 14.98
C PRO A 372 14.97 -7.53 15.49
N SER A 373 15.77 -6.94 16.38
CA SER A 373 16.84 -7.69 17.07
C SER A 373 16.24 -8.75 18.00
N LEU A 374 17.02 -9.77 18.37
CA LEU A 374 16.55 -10.77 19.33
C LEU A 374 16.20 -10.11 20.67
N ALA A 375 16.97 -9.10 21.06
CA ALA A 375 16.68 -8.23 22.19
C ALA A 375 15.31 -7.54 22.13
N ASP A 376 14.92 -7.01 20.96
CA ASP A 376 13.60 -6.38 20.74
C ASP A 376 12.46 -7.40 20.87
N LEU A 377 12.70 -8.66 20.45
CA LEU A 377 11.75 -9.75 20.58
C LEU A 377 11.51 -10.10 22.05
N TYR A 378 12.59 -10.26 22.84
CA TYR A 378 12.50 -10.53 24.28
C TYR A 378 11.79 -9.39 25.03
N GLU A 379 12.03 -8.13 24.67
CA GLU A 379 11.38 -6.99 25.33
C GLU A 379 9.87 -6.93 25.05
N HIS A 380 9.45 -7.24 23.82
CA HIS A 380 8.02 -7.39 23.51
C HIS A 380 7.35 -8.53 24.29
N VAL A 381 8.05 -9.67 24.42
CA VAL A 381 7.55 -10.80 25.19
C VAL A 381 7.47 -10.47 26.68
N ASP A 382 8.49 -9.83 27.27
CA ASP A 382 8.46 -9.41 28.68
C ASP A 382 7.32 -8.42 28.96
N GLN A 383 7.06 -7.44 28.08
CA GLN A 383 5.92 -6.52 28.24
C GLN A 383 4.56 -7.25 28.25
N LYS A 384 4.40 -8.24 27.37
CA LYS A 384 3.19 -9.08 27.32
C LYS A 384 3.08 -9.96 28.56
N GLN A 385 4.18 -10.57 29.00
CA GLN A 385 4.21 -11.37 30.22
C GLN A 385 3.94 -10.51 31.48
N GLN A 386 4.41 -9.27 31.55
CA GLN A 386 4.06 -8.33 32.63
C GLN A 386 2.55 -8.05 32.70
N THR A 387 1.93 -7.86 31.53
CA THR A 387 0.49 -7.63 31.43
C THR A 387 -0.29 -8.86 31.87
N ALA A 388 0.13 -10.05 31.41
CA ALA A 388 -0.45 -11.33 31.82
C ALA A 388 -0.25 -11.58 33.33
N GLU A 389 0.92 -11.30 33.89
CA GLU A 389 1.19 -11.44 35.31
C GLU A 389 0.27 -10.54 36.15
N ALA A 390 0.15 -9.25 35.77
CA ALA A 390 -0.74 -8.32 36.45
C ALA A 390 -2.21 -8.77 36.38
N ALA A 391 -2.65 -9.29 35.24
CA ALA A 391 -3.98 -9.87 35.09
C ALA A 391 -4.18 -11.08 36.01
N LEU A 392 -3.22 -12.00 36.06
CA LEU A 392 -3.25 -13.18 36.92
C LEU A 392 -3.23 -12.82 38.41
N GLN A 393 -2.45 -11.83 38.82
CA GLN A 393 -2.45 -11.32 40.20
C GLN A 393 -3.83 -10.76 40.58
N GLN A 394 -4.48 -10.01 39.68
CA GLN A 394 -5.85 -9.54 39.91
C GLN A 394 -6.85 -10.69 40.02
N ILE A 395 -6.71 -11.72 39.17
CA ILE A 395 -7.55 -12.93 39.23
C ILE A 395 -7.32 -13.65 40.56
N ALA A 396 -6.07 -13.80 41.01
CA ALA A 396 -5.74 -14.44 42.28
C ALA A 396 -6.34 -13.68 43.48
N GLU A 397 -6.25 -12.34 43.51
CA GLU A 397 -6.90 -11.55 44.57
C GLU A 397 -8.43 -11.70 44.56
N LYS A 398 -9.07 -11.67 43.39
CA LYS A 398 -10.52 -11.91 43.28
C LYS A 398 -10.91 -13.32 43.71
N ALA A 399 -10.12 -14.33 43.35
CA ALA A 399 -10.36 -15.70 43.78
C ALA A 399 -10.21 -15.85 45.31
N LYS A 400 -9.33 -15.05 45.93
CA LYS A 400 -9.14 -15.00 47.39
C LYS A 400 -10.30 -14.32 48.09
N GLU A 401 -10.85 -13.27 47.50
CA GLU A 401 -12.11 -12.65 47.95
C GLU A 401 -13.30 -13.62 47.84
N LEU A 402 -13.39 -14.33 46.71
CA LEU A 402 -14.37 -15.40 46.54
C LEU A 402 -14.22 -16.45 47.63
N GLN A 403 -12.99 -16.91 47.91
CA GLN A 403 -12.72 -17.86 48.98
C GLN A 403 -13.25 -17.36 50.33
N LYS A 404 -12.97 -16.10 50.68
CA LYS A 404 -13.47 -15.50 51.93
C LYS A 404 -14.99 -15.49 51.99
N SER A 405 -15.69 -15.20 50.88
CA SER A 405 -17.16 -15.23 50.84
C SER A 405 -17.72 -16.65 50.99
N LEU A 406 -17.10 -17.65 50.34
CA LEU A 406 -17.49 -19.05 50.49
C LEU A 406 -17.23 -19.57 51.92
N ASP A 407 -16.13 -19.14 52.54
CA ASP A 407 -15.80 -19.48 53.92
C ASP A 407 -16.82 -18.88 54.91
N LYS A 408 -17.25 -17.63 54.68
CA LYS A 408 -18.32 -16.99 55.45
C LYS A 408 -19.65 -17.73 55.29
N LEU A 409 -20.04 -18.07 54.05
CA LEU A 409 -21.26 -18.81 53.76
C LEU A 409 -21.32 -20.16 54.48
N ALA A 410 -20.19 -20.87 54.55
CA ALA A 410 -20.09 -22.13 55.26
C ALA A 410 -20.19 -22.01 56.79
N ARG A 411 -19.81 -20.84 57.36
CA ARG A 411 -19.93 -20.57 58.80
C ARG A 411 -21.35 -20.19 59.21
N LEU A 412 -22.12 -19.59 58.30
CA LEU A 412 -23.54 -19.36 58.50
C LEU A 412 -24.26 -20.73 58.51
N GLN A 413 -25.09 -21.02 59.51
CA GLN A 413 -25.84 -22.29 59.54
C GLN A 413 -27.08 -22.21 58.62
N PRO A 414 -27.42 -23.28 57.86
CA PRO A 414 -28.71 -23.37 57.19
C PRO A 414 -29.81 -23.43 58.26
N ARG A 415 -30.74 -22.47 58.28
CA ARG A 415 -31.95 -22.54 59.11
C ARG A 415 -33.20 -22.37 58.26
N PRO A 416 -34.32 -23.04 58.62
CA PRO A 416 -35.52 -23.10 57.79
C PRO A 416 -36.35 -21.81 57.71
N ALA A 417 -35.90 -20.67 58.28
CA ALA A 417 -36.71 -19.46 58.38
C ALA A 417 -36.21 -18.33 57.46
N PRO A 418 -36.85 -18.11 56.29
CA PRO A 418 -36.45 -17.10 55.29
C PRO A 418 -36.63 -15.63 55.74
N GLN A 419 -37.26 -15.35 56.87
CA GLN A 419 -37.57 -13.98 57.34
C GLN A 419 -36.65 -13.43 58.44
N SER A 420 -35.51 -14.09 58.71
CA SER A 420 -34.50 -13.55 59.63
C SER A 420 -33.52 -12.64 58.89
N SER A 421 -33.00 -11.58 59.55
CA SER A 421 -31.95 -10.71 59.01
C SER A 421 -30.71 -11.50 58.56
N GLN A 422 -30.42 -12.61 59.23
CA GLN A 422 -29.35 -13.55 58.89
C GLN A 422 -29.61 -14.36 57.61
N GLY A 423 -30.88 -14.64 57.26
CA GLY A 423 -31.26 -15.29 56.00
C GLY A 423 -31.07 -14.37 54.78
N PHE A 424 -31.39 -13.08 54.94
CA PHE A 424 -31.12 -12.05 53.94
C PHE A 424 -29.62 -11.86 53.72
N GLU A 425 -28.84 -11.77 54.80
CA GLU A 425 -27.37 -11.69 54.76
C GLU A 425 -26.73 -12.88 54.00
N ARG A 426 -27.22 -14.11 54.25
CA ARG A 426 -26.76 -15.31 53.53
C ARG A 426 -27.10 -15.27 52.04
N SER A 427 -28.29 -14.79 51.67
CA SER A 427 -28.72 -14.68 50.27
C SER A 427 -27.89 -13.63 49.50
N GLU A 428 -27.61 -12.48 50.13
CA GLU A 428 -26.76 -11.44 49.54
C GLU A 428 -25.30 -11.91 49.39
N GLU A 429 -24.74 -12.59 50.41
CA GLU A 429 -23.37 -13.12 50.31
C GLU A 429 -23.25 -14.21 49.23
N LEU A 430 -24.30 -15.04 49.06
CA LEU A 430 -24.39 -16.03 47.98
C LEU A 430 -24.42 -15.34 46.61
N LYS A 431 -25.30 -14.34 46.43
CA LYS A 431 -25.40 -13.56 45.19
C LYS A 431 -24.07 -12.86 44.86
N SER A 432 -23.42 -12.28 45.86
CA SER A 432 -22.12 -11.63 45.70
C SER A 432 -21.01 -12.62 45.33
N ALA A 433 -20.97 -13.81 45.96
CA ALA A 433 -20.04 -14.88 45.58
C ALA A 433 -20.22 -15.33 44.13
N LEU A 434 -21.47 -15.43 43.68
CA LEU A 434 -21.85 -15.76 42.30
C LEU A 434 -21.44 -14.71 41.27
N GLU A 435 -21.71 -13.43 41.53
CA GLU A 435 -21.28 -12.32 40.67
C GLU A 435 -19.75 -12.29 40.55
N ARG A 436 -19.04 -12.46 41.67
CA ARG A 436 -17.57 -12.56 41.69
C ARG A 436 -17.07 -13.75 40.87
N GLN A 437 -17.72 -14.91 40.97
CA GLN A 437 -17.34 -16.10 40.20
C GLN A 437 -17.55 -15.89 38.69
N GLN A 438 -18.65 -15.24 38.27
CA GLN A 438 -18.88 -14.93 36.86
C GLN A 438 -17.82 -13.97 36.30
N GLU A 439 -17.46 -12.95 37.08
CA GLU A 439 -16.42 -12.01 36.69
C GLU A 439 -15.05 -12.68 36.62
N LEU A 440 -14.73 -13.53 37.60
CA LEU A 440 -13.52 -14.37 37.61
C LEU A 440 -13.43 -15.22 36.34
N GLY A 441 -14.51 -15.92 35.96
CA GLY A 441 -14.55 -16.74 34.75
C GLY A 441 -14.19 -15.95 33.49
N ARG A 442 -14.80 -14.77 33.29
CA ARG A 442 -14.47 -13.90 32.14
C ARG A 442 -13.02 -13.45 32.12
N LYS A 443 -12.50 -13.01 33.28
CA LYS A 443 -11.11 -12.55 33.37
C LYS A 443 -10.10 -13.67 33.12
N ILE A 444 -10.39 -14.89 33.55
CA ILE A 444 -9.57 -16.06 33.26
C ILE A 444 -9.59 -16.37 31.77
N ASP A 445 -10.76 -16.29 31.11
CA ASP A 445 -10.89 -16.46 29.66
C ASP A 445 -10.04 -15.45 28.89
N ASP A 446 -10.10 -14.18 29.27
CA ASP A 446 -9.31 -13.12 28.66
C ASP A 446 -7.80 -13.34 28.90
N ALA A 447 -7.40 -13.62 30.15
CA ALA A 447 -5.99 -13.84 30.50
C ALA A 447 -5.41 -15.09 29.81
N ALA A 448 -6.17 -16.19 29.73
CA ALA A 448 -5.72 -17.40 29.04
C ALA A 448 -5.60 -17.18 27.53
N LYS A 449 -6.48 -16.37 26.93
CA LYS A 449 -6.39 -16.02 25.51
C LYS A 449 -5.15 -15.16 25.23
N GLU A 450 -4.95 -14.10 26.01
CA GLU A 450 -3.79 -13.21 25.88
C GLU A 450 -2.47 -13.97 26.11
N MET A 451 -2.45 -14.89 27.08
CA MET A 451 -1.30 -15.75 27.31
C MET A 451 -1.04 -16.70 26.13
N ARG A 452 -2.05 -17.38 25.58
CA ARG A 452 -1.89 -18.22 24.38
C ARG A 452 -1.35 -17.41 23.20
N GLU A 453 -1.91 -16.23 22.93
CA GLU A 453 -1.40 -15.34 21.86
C GLU A 453 0.07 -14.94 22.08
N SER A 454 0.48 -14.67 23.33
CA SER A 454 1.89 -14.37 23.66
C SER A 454 2.81 -15.58 23.45
N LEU A 455 2.33 -16.79 23.78
CA LEU A 455 3.06 -18.04 23.62
C LEU A 455 3.23 -18.39 22.14
N ASP A 456 2.19 -18.21 21.34
CA ASP A 456 2.22 -18.46 19.89
C ASP A 456 3.21 -17.50 19.22
N GLN A 457 3.17 -16.20 19.58
CA GLN A 457 4.12 -15.20 19.07
C GLN A 457 5.58 -15.49 19.46
N ALA A 458 5.80 -16.01 20.68
CA ALA A 458 7.12 -16.44 21.12
C ALA A 458 7.59 -17.70 20.37
N ALA A 459 6.72 -18.71 20.25
CA ALA A 459 7.00 -19.96 19.55
C ALA A 459 7.30 -19.76 18.05
N GLU A 460 6.59 -18.84 17.39
CA GLU A 460 6.79 -18.50 15.97
C GLU A 460 8.19 -17.97 15.66
N ARG A 461 8.90 -17.42 16.64
CA ARG A 461 10.15 -16.68 16.41
C ARG A 461 11.42 -17.51 16.52
N GLN A 462 11.35 -18.82 16.83
CA GLN A 462 12.44 -19.84 16.84
C GLN A 462 13.75 -19.51 17.59
N THR A 463 13.98 -18.28 18.04
CA THR A 463 15.19 -17.86 18.74
C THR A 463 15.22 -18.25 20.21
N PHE A 464 14.16 -18.89 20.71
CA PHE A 464 14.06 -19.34 22.09
C PHE A 464 14.56 -20.77 22.26
N ASP A 465 15.33 -21.01 23.32
CA ASP A 465 15.86 -22.31 23.71
C ASP A 465 14.73 -23.36 23.86
N GLN A 466 15.03 -24.62 23.56
CA GLN A 466 14.14 -25.77 23.73
C GLN A 466 13.68 -25.91 25.19
N GLN A 467 14.54 -25.55 26.14
CA GLN A 467 14.17 -25.49 27.56
C GLN A 467 13.08 -24.45 27.83
N LEU A 468 13.17 -23.27 27.22
CA LEU A 468 12.16 -22.22 27.37
C LEU A 468 10.82 -22.66 26.78
N GLN A 469 10.84 -23.26 25.59
CA GLN A 469 9.63 -23.78 24.95
C GLN A 469 8.91 -24.83 25.82
N ASN A 470 9.64 -25.72 26.49
CA ASN A 470 9.06 -26.70 27.40
C ASN A 470 8.42 -26.03 28.63
N LYS A 471 9.10 -25.06 29.25
CA LYS A 471 8.54 -24.29 30.38
C LYS A 471 7.28 -23.52 29.97
N LEU A 472 7.28 -22.93 28.78
CA LEU A 472 6.13 -22.24 28.20
C LEU A 472 4.95 -23.19 27.94
N LYS A 473 5.20 -24.42 27.45
CA LYS A 473 4.16 -25.46 27.30
C LYS A 473 3.56 -25.89 28.64
N GLU A 474 4.39 -26.02 29.67
CA GLU A 474 3.92 -26.38 31.01
C GLU A 474 3.06 -25.25 31.63
N LEU A 475 3.46 -23.98 31.45
CA LEU A 475 2.64 -22.83 31.82
C LEU A 475 1.28 -22.82 31.10
N ALA A 476 1.27 -23.13 29.79
CA ALA A 476 0.03 -23.29 29.03
C ALA A 476 -0.85 -24.42 29.58
N GLY A 477 -0.25 -25.54 29.96
CA GLY A 477 -0.94 -26.68 30.58
C GLY A 477 -1.56 -26.32 31.95
N LEU A 478 -0.86 -25.53 32.76
CA LEU A 478 -1.41 -25.02 34.04
C LEU A 478 -2.62 -24.11 33.80
N MET A 479 -2.60 -23.28 32.77
CA MET A 479 -3.75 -22.46 32.37
C MET A 479 -4.92 -23.30 31.87
N ASP A 480 -4.66 -24.35 31.11
CA ASP A 480 -5.72 -25.25 30.64
C ASP A 480 -6.39 -26.00 31.79
N GLN A 481 -5.63 -26.36 32.83
CA GLN A 481 -6.18 -26.94 34.07
C GLN A 481 -7.09 -25.95 34.81
N ILE A 482 -6.74 -24.66 34.82
CA ILE A 482 -7.61 -23.60 35.37
C ILE A 482 -8.90 -23.48 34.55
N GLN A 483 -8.85 -23.70 33.23
CA GLN A 483 -9.99 -23.65 32.30
C GLN A 483 -10.59 -25.01 31.92
N SER A 484 -10.43 -26.02 32.77
CA SER A 484 -10.85 -27.39 32.47
C SER A 484 -12.32 -27.46 32.04
N LYS A 485 -12.64 -28.45 31.21
CA LYS A 485 -14.03 -28.70 30.77
C LYS A 485 -14.97 -28.87 31.96
N ASP A 486 -14.50 -29.53 33.01
CA ASP A 486 -15.24 -29.71 34.27
C ASP A 486 -15.54 -28.38 34.97
N PHE A 487 -14.61 -27.42 34.93
CA PHE A 487 -14.83 -26.06 35.45
C PHE A 487 -15.91 -25.32 34.65
N ARG A 488 -15.87 -25.38 33.32
CA ARG A 488 -16.89 -24.79 32.43
C ARG A 488 -18.28 -25.42 32.65
N ASP A 489 -18.34 -26.74 32.74
CA ASP A 489 -19.58 -27.47 32.99
C ASP A 489 -20.15 -27.16 34.39
N ALA A 490 -19.28 -26.99 35.40
CA ALA A 490 -19.69 -26.56 36.73
C ALA A 490 -20.24 -25.13 36.74
N MET A 491 -19.61 -24.20 36.03
CA MET A 491 -20.11 -22.82 35.85
C MET A 491 -21.49 -22.79 35.19
N GLN A 492 -21.72 -23.66 34.21
CA GLN A 492 -22.98 -23.73 33.49
C GLN A 492 -24.09 -24.34 34.35
N LYS A 493 -23.81 -25.45 35.05
CA LYS A 493 -24.73 -26.04 36.04
C LYS A 493 -25.10 -25.05 37.14
N MET A 494 -24.16 -24.18 37.55
CA MET A 494 -24.42 -23.13 38.52
C MET A 494 -25.32 -22.01 37.99
N ARG A 495 -25.14 -21.57 36.74
CA ARG A 495 -26.10 -20.63 36.11
C ARG A 495 -27.51 -21.23 36.05
N ASP A 496 -27.60 -22.50 35.68
CA ASP A 496 -28.89 -23.20 35.58
C ASP A 496 -29.56 -23.36 36.96
N ALA A 497 -28.79 -23.60 38.02
CA ALA A 497 -29.29 -23.65 39.39
C ALA A 497 -29.70 -22.26 39.91
N LEU A 498 -29.01 -21.20 39.47
CA LEU A 498 -29.31 -19.81 39.80
C LEU A 498 -30.63 -19.33 39.17
N GLU A 499 -30.84 -19.61 37.88
CA GLU A 499 -32.10 -19.28 37.19
C GLU A 499 -33.31 -19.94 37.86
N LYS A 500 -33.10 -21.11 38.46
CA LYS A 500 -34.14 -21.87 39.15
C LYS A 500 -34.30 -21.49 40.63
N MET A 501 -33.44 -20.61 41.16
CA MET A 501 -33.41 -20.17 42.57
C MET A 501 -33.48 -21.32 43.59
N ASP A 502 -32.94 -22.49 43.26
CA ASP A 502 -33.09 -23.69 44.10
C ASP A 502 -31.94 -23.75 45.14
N GLN A 503 -32.23 -23.38 46.38
CA GLN A 503 -31.19 -23.17 47.43
C GLN A 503 -30.54 -24.47 47.92
N LYS A 504 -31.29 -25.58 47.95
CA LYS A 504 -30.82 -26.87 48.46
C LYS A 504 -29.63 -27.47 47.68
N PRO A 505 -29.67 -27.56 46.33
CA PRO A 505 -28.54 -28.07 45.57
C PRO A 505 -27.30 -27.16 45.64
N LEU A 506 -27.47 -25.84 45.75
CA LEU A 506 -26.34 -24.92 45.98
C LEU A 506 -25.68 -25.14 47.35
N GLU A 507 -26.46 -25.45 48.38
CA GLU A 507 -25.92 -25.72 49.72
C GLU A 507 -25.14 -27.03 49.80
N SER A 508 -25.59 -28.09 49.12
CA SER A 508 -24.87 -29.37 49.08
C SER A 508 -23.54 -29.30 48.32
N GLU A 509 -23.42 -28.37 47.38
CA GLU A 509 -22.22 -28.19 46.55
C GLU A 509 -21.21 -27.19 47.13
N LEU A 510 -21.59 -26.40 48.15
CA LEU A 510 -20.72 -25.38 48.76
C LEU A 510 -19.34 -25.91 49.23
N PRO A 511 -19.23 -27.11 49.86
CA PRO A 511 -17.92 -27.66 50.23
C PRO A 511 -17.03 -27.94 49.02
N GLN A 512 -17.58 -28.55 47.96
CA GLN A 512 -16.85 -28.81 46.71
C GLN A 512 -16.42 -27.50 46.05
N TRP A 513 -17.28 -26.48 46.14
CA TRP A 513 -17.04 -25.19 45.52
C TRP A 513 -15.91 -24.42 46.21
N ARG A 514 -15.87 -24.46 47.56
CA ARG A 514 -14.73 -23.98 48.35
C ARG A 514 -13.42 -24.68 47.97
N GLU A 515 -13.45 -26.01 47.87
CA GLU A 515 -12.27 -26.80 47.56
C GLU A 515 -11.75 -26.48 46.15
N ARG A 516 -12.62 -26.44 45.14
CA ARG A 516 -12.26 -26.07 43.75
C ARG A 516 -11.68 -24.66 43.68
N ASN A 517 -12.25 -23.69 44.40
CA ASN A 517 -11.71 -22.33 44.42
C ASN A 517 -10.34 -22.25 45.12
N GLN A 518 -10.10 -23.04 46.17
CA GLN A 518 -8.77 -23.17 46.78
C GLN A 518 -7.75 -23.80 45.83
N GLN A 519 -8.14 -24.85 45.10
CA GLN A 519 -7.27 -25.48 44.09
C GLN A 519 -6.92 -24.49 42.97
N MET A 520 -7.91 -23.74 42.48
CA MET A 520 -7.70 -22.69 41.49
C MET A 520 -6.75 -21.59 42.00
N LEU A 521 -6.93 -21.12 43.24
CA LEU A 521 -6.01 -20.17 43.88
C LEU A 521 -4.58 -20.69 43.93
N SER A 522 -4.40 -21.94 44.33
CA SER A 522 -3.08 -22.59 44.38
C SER A 522 -2.44 -22.67 42.99
N ASN A 523 -3.21 -23.05 41.97
CA ASN A 523 -2.72 -23.14 40.59
C ASN A 523 -2.37 -21.76 40.02
N LEU A 524 -3.16 -20.72 40.32
CA LEU A 524 -2.87 -19.34 39.92
C LEU A 524 -1.59 -18.83 40.57
N GLN A 525 -1.44 -19.00 41.89
CA GLN A 525 -0.23 -18.59 42.60
C GLN A 525 1.02 -19.29 42.07
N ARG A 526 0.91 -20.61 41.83
CA ARG A 526 1.97 -21.38 41.19
C ARG A 526 2.33 -20.83 39.81
N THR A 527 1.33 -20.55 38.99
CA THR A 527 1.55 -20.06 37.62
C THR A 527 2.20 -18.66 37.62
N ILE A 528 1.78 -17.78 38.53
CA ILE A 528 2.38 -16.45 38.71
C ILE A 528 3.86 -16.58 39.13
N GLU A 529 4.18 -17.42 40.12
CA GLU A 529 5.56 -17.58 40.59
C GLU A 529 6.47 -18.22 39.53
N LEU A 530 5.98 -19.22 38.79
CA LEU A 530 6.72 -19.81 37.67
C LEU A 530 6.95 -18.79 36.54
N MET A 531 5.95 -17.96 36.22
CA MET A 531 6.07 -16.89 35.23
C MET A 531 7.09 -15.83 35.63
N LYS A 532 7.12 -15.41 36.90
CA LYS A 532 8.13 -14.46 37.41
C LYS A 532 9.55 -15.01 37.25
N LYS A 533 9.77 -16.25 37.67
CA LYS A 533 11.07 -16.92 37.49
C LYS A 533 11.47 -17.01 36.03
N LEU A 534 10.51 -17.36 35.15
CA LEU A 534 10.77 -17.45 33.72
C LEU A 534 11.17 -16.09 33.14
N ARG A 535 10.47 -15.01 33.54
CA ARG A 535 10.81 -13.63 33.17
C ARG A 535 12.20 -13.24 33.64
N GLU A 536 12.58 -13.59 34.87
CA GLU A 536 13.92 -13.33 35.41
C GLU A 536 14.99 -14.03 34.55
N GLU A 537 14.80 -15.32 34.24
CA GLU A 537 15.69 -16.07 33.35
C GLU A 537 15.77 -15.47 31.93
N GLU A 538 14.62 -15.14 31.32
CA GLU A 538 14.55 -14.52 29.99
C GLU A 538 15.21 -13.14 29.96
N LYS A 539 15.06 -12.34 31.02
CA LYS A 539 15.68 -11.02 31.15
C LYS A 539 17.20 -11.15 31.17
N LEU A 540 17.75 -12.07 31.96
CA LEU A 540 19.19 -12.37 31.98
C LEU A 540 19.69 -12.86 30.61
N GLN A 541 18.94 -13.74 29.97
CA GLN A 541 19.26 -14.22 28.62
C GLN A 541 19.23 -13.10 27.59
N SER A 542 18.27 -12.17 27.69
CA SER A 542 18.17 -11.00 26.81
C SER A 542 19.36 -10.06 26.96
N LEU A 543 19.87 -9.86 28.19
CA LEU A 543 21.07 -9.06 28.45
C LEU A 543 22.30 -9.70 27.80
N ALA A 544 22.42 -11.03 27.90
CA ALA A 544 23.50 -11.77 27.24
C ALA A 544 23.43 -11.64 25.71
N GLN A 545 22.23 -11.78 25.13
CA GLN A 545 22.03 -11.64 23.68
C GLN A 545 22.33 -10.22 23.20
N ARG A 546 21.88 -9.18 23.92
CA ARG A 546 22.22 -7.78 23.63
C ARG A 546 23.74 -7.56 23.61
N ALA A 547 24.48 -8.17 24.54
CA ALA A 547 25.94 -8.10 24.56
C ALA A 547 26.58 -8.78 23.34
N ASP A 548 26.07 -9.94 22.91
CA ASP A 548 26.53 -10.63 21.70
C ASP A 548 26.19 -9.89 20.40
N GLU A 549 25.03 -9.25 20.33
CA GLU A 549 24.62 -8.41 19.21
C GLU A 549 25.55 -7.19 19.08
N LEU A 550 25.80 -6.48 20.19
CA LEU A 550 26.76 -5.37 20.23
C LEU A 550 28.17 -5.82 19.85
N LYS A 551 28.57 -7.02 20.27
CA LYS A 551 29.84 -7.62 19.86
C LYS A 551 29.88 -7.85 18.35
N ALA A 552 28.82 -8.42 17.76
CA ALA A 552 28.74 -8.67 16.33
C ALA A 552 28.77 -7.36 15.53
N GLU A 553 28.04 -6.32 15.97
CA GLU A 553 28.13 -4.97 15.41
C GLU A 553 29.57 -4.45 15.47
N GLN A 554 30.24 -4.63 16.61
CA GLN A 554 31.63 -4.22 16.81
C GLN A 554 32.61 -4.96 15.88
N ASP A 555 32.46 -6.28 15.74
CA ASP A 555 33.30 -7.11 14.88
C ASP A 555 33.14 -6.73 13.40
N GLN A 556 31.90 -6.43 12.96
CA GLN A 556 31.66 -5.91 11.61
C GLN A 556 32.33 -4.55 11.39
N MET A 557 32.25 -3.64 12.37
CA MET A 557 32.96 -2.37 12.28
C MET A 557 34.48 -2.57 12.22
N ASN A 558 35.04 -3.48 13.01
CA ASN A 558 36.46 -3.84 12.98
C ASN A 558 36.88 -4.38 11.61
N GLN A 559 36.05 -5.23 10.98
CA GLN A 559 36.31 -5.74 9.63
C GLN A 559 36.29 -4.63 8.56
N LYS A 560 35.35 -3.68 8.65
CA LYS A 560 35.30 -2.51 7.75
C LYS A 560 36.55 -1.63 7.88
N MET A 561 37.17 -1.58 9.07
CA MET A 561 38.41 -0.85 9.32
C MET A 561 39.66 -1.58 8.84
N ASP A 562 39.68 -2.92 8.96
CA ASP A 562 40.79 -3.78 8.54
C ASP A 562 40.83 -4.01 7.01
N ALA A 563 39.72 -3.75 6.29
CA ALA A 563 39.65 -3.89 4.84
C ALA A 563 40.50 -2.80 4.12
N PRO A 564 41.35 -3.17 3.13
CA PRO A 564 42.08 -2.20 2.33
C PRO A 564 41.10 -1.31 1.54
N PRO A 565 41.41 -0.03 1.33
CA PRO A 565 40.55 0.85 0.53
C PRO A 565 40.43 0.26 -0.88
N LYS A 566 39.20 -0.07 -1.31
CA LYS A 566 38.92 -0.27 -2.74
C LYS A 566 39.18 1.07 -3.43
N ASP A 567 40.00 1.04 -4.47
CA ASP A 567 40.44 2.17 -5.27
C ASP A 567 39.34 3.22 -5.51
N ALA A 568 39.44 4.37 -4.85
CA ALA A 568 39.02 5.62 -5.47
C ALA A 568 40.16 5.98 -6.43
N GLY A 569 39.90 5.82 -7.73
CA GLY A 569 40.87 5.85 -8.81
C GLY A 569 42.00 6.87 -8.64
N ALA A 570 43.23 6.36 -8.69
CA ALA A 570 44.40 7.12 -9.05
C ALA A 570 44.27 7.57 -10.52
N ASP A 571 43.49 8.61 -10.79
CA ASP A 571 43.50 9.40 -12.01
C ASP A 571 42.69 10.70 -11.82
N ALA A 572 43.18 11.59 -10.96
CA ALA A 572 42.78 13.00 -10.98
C ALA A 572 44.04 13.85 -10.89
N LYS A 573 44.44 14.38 -12.05
CA LYS A 573 45.52 15.37 -12.18
C LYS A 573 45.30 16.56 -11.25
N PRO A 574 46.34 17.09 -10.59
CA PRO A 574 46.24 18.29 -9.78
C PRO A 574 46.46 19.53 -10.66
N ASP A 575 45.42 20.00 -11.37
CA ASP A 575 45.45 21.30 -12.04
C ASP A 575 44.08 21.99 -11.95
N ALA A 576 43.82 22.63 -10.81
CA ALA A 576 42.90 23.77 -10.72
C ALA A 576 43.27 24.61 -9.48
N LYS A 577 43.72 25.84 -9.74
CA LYS A 577 43.94 26.87 -8.71
C LYS A 577 42.62 27.21 -8.01
N PRO A 578 42.64 27.61 -6.72
CA PRO A 578 41.43 27.98 -5.99
C PRO A 578 41.05 29.44 -6.30
N ASP A 579 39.92 29.63 -6.99
CA ASP A 579 39.27 30.94 -7.02
C ASP A 579 38.52 31.16 -5.71
N ALA A 580 39.08 32.05 -4.90
CA ALA A 580 38.46 32.59 -3.71
C ALA A 580 37.31 33.52 -4.10
N LYS A 581 36.07 33.11 -3.79
CA LYS A 581 34.95 33.96 -3.29
C LYS A 581 33.63 33.19 -3.28
N SER A 582 33.27 32.62 -2.13
CA SER A 582 31.86 32.51 -1.70
C SER A 582 31.80 32.33 -0.19
N GLY A 583 30.87 33.08 0.41
CA GLY A 583 30.73 33.36 1.84
C GLY A 583 30.72 32.17 2.78
N ALA A 584 31.24 32.44 3.97
CA ALA A 584 31.25 31.60 5.15
C ALA A 584 29.85 31.09 5.55
N GLN A 585 29.65 29.77 5.49
CA GLN A 585 28.77 29.03 6.38
C GLN A 585 29.48 27.72 6.77
N ASN A 586 29.79 27.60 8.07
CA ASN A 586 30.25 26.43 8.83
C ASN A 586 30.99 25.28 8.10
N PRO A 587 32.30 25.06 8.37
CA PRO A 587 32.89 23.75 8.18
C PRO A 587 32.47 22.87 9.36
N ALA A 588 31.23 22.39 9.36
CA ALA A 588 30.92 21.18 10.12
C ALA A 588 31.73 20.07 9.45
N ALA A 589 32.79 19.62 10.12
CA ALA A 589 33.54 18.44 9.72
C ALA A 589 32.55 17.35 9.32
N ALA A 590 32.62 16.87 8.08
CA ALA A 590 31.89 15.68 7.69
C ALA A 590 32.36 14.56 8.63
N LYS A 591 31.56 14.27 9.66
CA LYS A 591 31.85 13.25 10.65
C LYS A 591 32.00 11.94 9.89
N ASP A 592 33.08 11.21 10.16
CA ASP A 592 33.24 9.88 9.58
C ASP A 592 32.03 9.03 10.04
N PRO A 593 31.21 8.49 9.12
CA PRO A 593 30.03 7.71 9.50
C PRO A 593 30.39 6.51 10.39
N LEU A 594 31.62 6.01 10.29
CA LEU A 594 32.12 4.95 11.15
C LEU A 594 32.35 5.43 12.60
N ALA A 595 32.79 6.67 12.79
CA ALA A 595 32.96 7.23 14.12
C ALA A 595 31.62 7.44 14.83
N GLU A 596 30.58 7.81 14.08
CA GLU A 596 29.22 7.95 14.61
C GLU A 596 28.63 6.58 15.00
N GLN A 597 28.87 5.55 14.19
CA GLN A 597 28.49 4.17 14.54
C GLN A 597 29.18 3.67 15.82
N GLN A 598 30.49 3.94 15.99
CA GLN A 598 31.22 3.60 17.22
C GLN A 598 30.69 4.33 18.45
N GLN A 599 30.34 5.61 18.30
CA GLN A 599 29.75 6.40 19.39
C GLN A 599 28.37 5.86 19.79
N GLY A 600 27.52 5.52 18.81
CA GLY A 600 26.23 4.90 19.06
C GLY A 600 26.36 3.53 19.75
N ALA A 601 27.35 2.72 19.36
CA ALA A 601 27.64 1.45 20.02
C ALA A 601 28.06 1.65 21.49
N ALA A 602 28.86 2.69 21.79
CA ALA A 602 29.23 3.04 23.16
C ALA A 602 28.02 3.41 24.04
N GLU A 603 27.08 4.18 23.49
CA GLU A 603 25.84 4.55 24.17
C GLU A 603 24.95 3.33 24.44
N LYS A 604 24.84 2.42 23.47
CA LYS A 604 24.12 1.14 23.66
C LYS A 604 24.79 0.28 24.75
N SER A 605 26.13 0.20 24.78
CA SER A 605 26.87 -0.52 25.82
C SER A 605 26.66 0.06 27.22
N GLU A 606 26.62 1.40 27.36
CA GLU A 606 26.29 2.05 28.63
C GLU A 606 24.85 1.77 29.07
N LYS A 607 23.90 1.81 28.13
CA LYS A 607 22.50 1.47 28.43
C LYS A 607 22.39 0.02 28.89
N LEU A 608 23.08 -0.90 28.22
CA LEU A 608 23.12 -2.31 28.61
C LEU A 608 23.71 -2.50 30.02
N ALA A 609 24.76 -1.74 30.35
CA ALA A 609 25.34 -1.76 31.70
C ALA A 609 24.34 -1.26 32.76
N MET A 610 23.57 -0.21 32.46
CA MET A 610 22.51 0.28 33.36
C MET A 610 21.39 -0.75 33.54
N ASP A 611 20.99 -1.43 32.46
CA ASP A 611 19.95 -2.45 32.52
C ASP A 611 20.41 -3.68 33.32
N ALA A 612 21.68 -4.09 33.17
CA ALA A 612 22.28 -5.14 34.00
C ALA A 612 22.34 -4.73 35.48
N GLN A 613 22.74 -3.50 35.78
CA GLN A 613 22.80 -2.98 37.15
C GLN A 613 21.40 -2.92 37.80
N LYS A 614 20.39 -2.40 37.09
CA LYS A 614 19.00 -2.39 37.58
C LYS A 614 18.49 -3.81 37.86
N THR A 615 18.79 -4.75 36.97
CA THR A 615 18.41 -6.15 37.17
C THR A 615 19.09 -6.74 38.40
N GLY A 616 20.33 -6.35 38.70
CA GLY A 616 21.04 -6.75 39.92
C GLY A 616 20.50 -6.11 41.21
N GLU A 617 19.89 -4.92 41.12
CA GLU A 617 19.19 -4.29 42.24
C GLU A 617 17.87 -5.02 42.58
N ASP A 618 17.18 -5.51 41.57
CA ASP A 618 15.94 -6.30 41.70
C ASP A 618 16.21 -7.74 42.18
N ALA A 619 17.40 -8.27 41.93
CA ALA A 619 17.80 -9.62 42.33
C ALA A 619 18.02 -9.73 43.85
N LYS A 620 17.73 -10.91 44.41
CA LYS A 620 18.00 -11.21 45.84
C LYS A 620 19.52 -11.18 46.07
N GLU A 621 19.97 -10.64 47.22
CA GLU A 621 21.41 -10.59 47.55
C GLU A 621 22.05 -11.99 47.45
N GLY A 622 23.15 -12.10 46.69
CA GLY A 622 23.83 -13.38 46.43
C GLY A 622 24.71 -13.35 45.17
N ASP A 623 25.04 -14.53 44.65
CA ASP A 623 25.94 -14.74 43.50
C ASP A 623 25.39 -14.12 42.19
N GLU A 624 24.05 -14.04 42.05
CA GLU A 624 23.38 -13.41 40.90
C GLU A 624 23.69 -11.91 40.81
N LYS A 625 23.54 -11.18 41.91
CA LYS A 625 23.83 -9.75 41.99
C LYS A 625 25.30 -9.45 41.70
N GLN A 626 26.21 -10.27 42.24
CA GLN A 626 27.65 -10.11 42.00
C GLN A 626 27.99 -10.27 40.52
N GLY A 627 27.48 -11.31 39.85
CA GLY A 627 27.77 -11.51 38.43
C GLY A 627 27.15 -10.44 37.54
N LEU A 628 25.99 -9.87 37.92
CA LEU A 628 25.34 -8.78 37.19
C LEU A 628 26.13 -7.47 37.35
N ASP A 629 26.62 -7.19 38.55
CA ASP A 629 27.50 -6.04 38.81
C ASP A 629 28.84 -6.18 38.08
N GLU A 630 29.40 -7.38 38.01
CA GLU A 630 30.61 -7.66 37.21
C GLU A 630 30.38 -7.43 35.71
N ALA A 631 29.28 -7.94 35.16
CA ALA A 631 28.92 -7.72 33.76
C ALA A 631 28.67 -6.22 33.47
N ALA A 632 27.95 -5.52 34.35
CA ALA A 632 27.70 -4.09 34.23
C ALA A 632 29.01 -3.28 34.30
N LYS A 633 29.93 -3.66 35.18
CA LYS A 633 31.25 -3.02 35.31
C LYS A 633 32.09 -3.23 34.06
N GLU A 634 32.15 -4.45 33.53
CA GLU A 634 32.85 -4.78 32.28
C GLU A 634 32.31 -3.93 31.12
N LEU A 635 30.98 -3.85 30.96
CA LEU A 635 30.34 -3.04 29.91
C LEU A 635 30.61 -1.53 30.05
N LYS A 636 30.49 -0.99 31.27
CA LYS A 636 30.63 0.46 31.52
C LYS A 636 32.07 0.94 31.57
N SER A 637 32.98 0.12 32.08
CA SER A 637 34.38 0.53 32.35
C SER A 637 35.37 0.07 31.28
N GLU A 638 35.04 -0.96 30.49
CA GLU A 638 35.93 -1.48 29.45
C GLU A 638 35.30 -1.32 28.06
N ALA A 639 34.11 -1.87 27.81
CA ALA A 639 33.50 -1.87 26.48
C ALA A 639 33.16 -0.46 25.97
N ALA A 640 32.35 0.32 26.69
CA ALA A 640 31.91 1.65 26.25
C ALA A 640 33.08 2.65 26.11
N PRO A 641 34.06 2.72 27.03
CA PRO A 641 35.25 3.55 26.85
C PRO A 641 36.09 3.14 25.64
N ALA A 642 36.28 1.84 25.40
CA ALA A 642 37.02 1.35 24.23
C ALA A 642 36.30 1.71 22.90
N GLN A 643 34.97 1.70 22.87
CA GLN A 643 34.18 2.15 21.71
C GLN A 643 34.29 3.67 21.49
N ARG A 644 34.28 4.47 22.56
CA ARG A 644 34.53 5.93 22.46
C ARG A 644 35.94 6.24 21.98
N GLU A 645 36.95 5.52 22.46
CA GLU A 645 38.32 5.63 21.96
C GLU A 645 38.41 5.28 20.48
N ALA A 646 37.76 4.19 20.06
CA ALA A 646 37.70 3.80 18.66
C ALA A 646 37.01 4.87 17.80
N SER A 647 35.95 5.50 18.30
CA SER A 647 35.28 6.64 17.64
C SER A 647 36.23 7.83 17.47
N GLN A 648 36.94 8.23 18.53
CA GLN A 648 37.90 9.36 18.49
C GLN A 648 39.05 9.09 17.51
N GLN A 649 39.59 7.87 17.50
CA GLN A 649 40.67 7.47 16.60
C GLN A 649 40.18 7.39 15.14
N ALA A 650 38.95 6.94 14.91
CA ALA A 650 38.32 6.98 13.58
C ALA A 650 38.13 8.43 13.09
N GLN A 651 37.73 9.37 13.95
CA GLN A 651 37.66 10.81 13.60
C GLN A 651 39.03 11.38 13.23
N GLN A 652 40.10 10.89 13.88
CA GLN A 652 41.49 11.25 13.57
C GLN A 652 42.04 10.50 12.32
N LYS A 653 41.21 9.70 11.65
CA LYS A 653 41.56 8.85 10.49
C LYS A 653 42.62 7.78 10.79
N ASP A 654 42.85 7.44 12.06
CA ASP A 654 43.72 6.33 12.47
C ASP A 654 42.92 5.02 12.58
N ARG A 655 42.72 4.36 11.43
CA ARG A 655 41.98 3.09 11.34
C ARG A 655 42.64 1.94 12.10
N SER A 656 43.97 1.95 12.22
CA SER A 656 44.73 0.88 12.88
C SER A 656 44.53 0.91 14.38
N SER A 657 44.65 2.10 14.99
CA SER A 657 44.35 2.27 16.40
C SER A 657 42.87 2.04 16.67
N ALA A 658 41.98 2.59 15.84
CA ALA A 658 40.54 2.42 16.00
C ALA A 658 40.11 0.94 15.97
N SER A 659 40.69 0.14 15.07
CA SER A 659 40.48 -1.33 15.02
C SER A 659 40.99 -2.02 16.29
N LYS A 660 42.13 -1.60 16.87
CA LYS A 660 42.64 -2.16 18.13
C LYS A 660 41.71 -1.85 19.31
N SER A 661 41.27 -0.61 19.47
CA SER A 661 40.31 -0.23 20.52
C SER A 661 38.98 -0.94 20.30
N GLY A 662 38.51 -1.04 19.05
CA GLY A 662 37.31 -1.80 18.71
C GLY A 662 37.42 -3.31 18.99
N LYS A 663 38.60 -3.93 18.83
CA LYS A 663 38.85 -5.32 19.21
C LYS A 663 38.83 -5.51 20.73
N ARG A 664 39.32 -4.56 21.51
CA ARG A 664 39.19 -4.57 22.99
C ARG A 664 37.73 -4.49 23.41
N ALA A 665 36.95 -3.62 22.78
CA ALA A 665 35.51 -3.53 23.01
C ALA A 665 34.79 -4.87 22.73
N SER A 666 35.07 -5.49 21.59
CA SER A 666 34.51 -6.82 21.24
C SER A 666 34.88 -7.90 22.26
N GLN A 667 36.12 -7.92 22.75
CA GLN A 667 36.54 -8.86 23.80
C GLN A 667 35.83 -8.62 25.13
N SER A 668 35.60 -7.35 25.50
CA SER A 668 34.89 -6.98 26.72
C SER A 668 33.41 -7.37 26.64
N LEU A 669 32.74 -7.05 25.52
CA LEU A 669 31.37 -7.47 25.23
C LEU A 669 31.23 -9.01 25.28
N SER A 670 32.20 -9.73 24.72
CA SER A 670 32.25 -11.19 24.78
C SER A 670 32.36 -11.74 26.20
N ARG A 671 33.12 -11.07 27.08
CA ARG A 671 33.27 -11.46 28.49
C ARG A 671 31.98 -11.19 29.27
N ALA A 672 31.36 -10.04 29.06
CA ALA A 672 30.05 -9.72 29.64
C ALA A 672 28.99 -10.74 29.22
N ALA A 673 28.88 -11.04 27.92
CA ALA A 673 27.95 -12.06 27.40
C ALA A 673 28.20 -13.45 28.01
N GLN A 674 29.46 -13.88 28.10
CA GLN A 674 29.82 -15.16 28.71
C GLN A 674 29.50 -15.22 30.21
N SER A 675 29.75 -14.14 30.95
CA SER A 675 29.41 -14.05 32.38
C SER A 675 27.90 -14.22 32.59
N LEU A 676 27.10 -13.48 31.82
CA LEU A 676 25.63 -13.54 31.88
C LEU A 676 25.09 -14.93 31.50
N ARG A 677 25.61 -15.56 30.43
CA ARG A 677 25.21 -16.92 30.04
C ARG A 677 25.59 -17.95 31.10
N LYS A 678 26.79 -17.83 31.67
CA LYS A 678 27.27 -18.72 32.73
C LYS A 678 26.35 -18.62 33.95
N MET A 679 25.95 -17.41 34.33
CA MET A 679 25.00 -17.19 35.41
C MET A 679 23.65 -17.85 35.15
N VAL A 680 23.04 -17.65 33.96
CA VAL A 680 21.78 -18.31 33.60
C VAL A 680 21.92 -19.83 33.70
N SER A 681 23.02 -20.40 33.18
CA SER A 681 23.26 -21.84 33.24
C SER A 681 23.46 -22.35 34.68
N GLN A 682 24.22 -21.63 35.51
CA GLN A 682 24.49 -22.01 36.89
C GLN A 682 23.22 -21.93 37.74
N MET A 683 22.45 -20.85 37.60
CA MET A 683 21.17 -20.68 38.30
C MET A 683 20.21 -21.82 37.94
N SER A 684 20.09 -22.15 36.64
CA SER A 684 19.23 -23.24 36.19
C SER A 684 19.71 -24.60 36.72
N GLU A 685 21.01 -24.89 36.68
CA GLU A 685 21.58 -26.15 37.18
C GLU A 685 21.42 -26.29 38.70
N GLU A 686 21.71 -25.24 39.48
CA GLU A 686 21.60 -25.24 40.93
C GLU A 686 20.14 -25.45 41.36
N GLN A 687 19.20 -24.71 40.74
CA GLN A 687 17.77 -24.87 41.00
C GLN A 687 17.32 -26.29 40.67
N ASN A 688 17.69 -26.82 39.50
CA ASN A 688 17.32 -28.18 39.10
C ASN A 688 17.88 -29.24 40.07
N GLN A 689 19.09 -29.06 40.60
CA GLN A 689 19.69 -29.97 41.59
C GLN A 689 18.97 -29.91 42.94
N LEU A 690 18.65 -28.71 43.42
CA LEU A 690 17.89 -28.51 44.66
C LEU A 690 16.49 -29.12 44.55
N ASP A 691 15.81 -28.86 43.43
CA ASP A 691 14.48 -29.40 43.16
C ASP A 691 14.52 -30.94 43.08
N LEU A 692 15.50 -31.50 42.37
CA LEU A 692 15.67 -32.95 42.26
C LEU A 692 15.97 -33.60 43.63
N ALA A 693 16.80 -32.96 44.46
CA ALA A 693 17.07 -33.43 45.82
C ALA A 693 15.82 -33.40 46.69
N ALA A 694 14.97 -32.37 46.55
CA ALA A 694 13.69 -32.27 47.25
C ALA A 694 12.70 -33.35 46.78
N VAL A 695 12.59 -33.59 45.46
CA VAL A 695 11.78 -34.68 44.88
C VAL A 695 12.23 -36.04 45.43
N ARG A 696 13.54 -36.31 45.43
CA ARG A 696 14.09 -37.57 45.96
C ARG A 696 13.80 -37.77 47.44
N ARG A 697 13.95 -36.72 48.25
CA ARG A 697 13.62 -36.77 49.68
C ARG A 697 12.13 -37.08 49.88
N ALA A 698 11.26 -36.36 49.18
CA ALA A 698 9.82 -36.58 49.27
C ALA A 698 9.41 -38.00 48.81
N ALA A 699 10.04 -38.53 47.76
CA ALA A 699 9.81 -39.91 47.31
C ALA A 699 10.26 -40.94 48.36
N GLN A 700 11.38 -40.71 49.05
CA GLN A 700 11.84 -41.56 50.16
C GLN A 700 10.88 -41.50 51.35
N ASP A 701 10.44 -40.31 51.73
CA ASP A 701 9.51 -40.10 52.85
C ASP A 701 8.17 -40.79 52.55
N LEU A 702 7.61 -40.61 51.34
CA LEU A 702 6.35 -41.26 50.96
C LEU A 702 6.46 -42.78 50.85
N LEU A 703 7.59 -43.31 50.39
CA LEU A 703 7.83 -44.75 50.40
C LEU A 703 7.90 -45.30 51.83
N SER A 704 8.48 -44.55 52.76
CA SER A 704 8.52 -44.93 54.18
C SER A 704 7.12 -44.92 54.81
N LEU A 705 6.32 -43.89 54.51
CA LEU A 705 4.93 -43.77 54.96
C LEU A 705 4.04 -44.86 54.35
N GLN A 706 4.25 -45.20 53.07
CA GLN A 706 3.54 -46.28 52.40
C GLN A 706 3.83 -47.64 53.06
N ARG A 707 5.08 -47.95 53.37
CA ARG A 707 5.42 -49.19 54.10
C ARG A 707 4.84 -49.20 55.51
N ALA A 708 4.88 -48.07 56.20
CA ALA A 708 4.35 -47.96 57.56
C ALA A 708 2.81 -48.08 57.60
N THR A 709 2.11 -47.56 56.57
CA THR A 709 0.66 -47.78 56.42
C THR A 709 0.33 -49.25 56.17
N GLU A 710 1.07 -49.95 55.30
CA GLU A 710 0.91 -51.40 55.10
C GLU A 710 1.15 -52.21 56.38
N GLN A 711 2.24 -51.92 57.10
CA GLN A 711 2.53 -52.56 58.39
C GLN A 711 1.46 -52.27 59.45
N ASN A 712 0.86 -51.08 59.44
CA ASN A 712 -0.23 -50.75 60.34
C ASN A 712 -1.55 -51.47 59.96
N MET A 713 -1.64 -52.03 58.75
CA MET A 713 -2.77 -52.88 58.33
C MET A 713 -2.64 -54.34 58.79
N ASP A 714 -1.50 -54.75 59.35
CA ASP A 714 -1.35 -56.09 59.92
C ASP A 714 -2.15 -56.26 61.23
N PRO A 715 -2.83 -57.39 61.43
CA PRO A 715 -3.78 -57.60 62.54
C PRO A 715 -3.11 -57.86 63.90
N THR A 716 -1.80 -57.69 64.02
CA THR A 716 -1.00 -58.10 65.18
C THR A 716 -1.06 -57.10 66.35
N ALA A 717 -1.45 -55.85 66.11
CA ALA A 717 -1.50 -54.79 67.12
C ALA A 717 -2.94 -54.43 67.57
N PRO A 718 -3.13 -53.94 68.82
CA PRO A 718 -4.42 -53.45 69.31
C PRO A 718 -5.01 -52.33 68.44
N LEU A 719 -6.34 -52.31 68.29
CA LEU A 719 -7.07 -51.34 67.45
C LEU A 719 -6.77 -49.88 67.79
N ALA A 720 -6.74 -49.53 69.09
CA ALA A 720 -6.42 -48.16 69.53
C ALA A 720 -5.02 -47.72 69.09
N GLN A 721 -4.02 -48.58 69.27
CA GLN A 721 -2.65 -48.30 68.86
C GLN A 721 -2.51 -48.18 67.34
N ARG A 722 -3.28 -48.98 66.58
CA ARG A 722 -3.35 -48.86 65.12
C ARG A 722 -4.00 -47.54 64.69
N ALA A 723 -5.03 -47.11 65.41
CA ALA A 723 -5.70 -45.84 65.15
C ALA A 723 -4.79 -44.62 65.41
N ASP A 724 -4.02 -44.65 66.50
CA ASP A 724 -3.00 -43.62 66.82
C ASP A 724 -1.94 -43.57 65.72
N ARG A 725 -1.35 -44.72 65.36
CA ARG A 725 -0.38 -44.82 64.25
C ARG A 725 -0.96 -44.33 62.93
N GLN A 726 -2.25 -44.58 62.67
CA GLN A 726 -2.89 -44.13 61.44
C GLN A 726 -3.03 -42.59 61.41
N THR A 727 -3.24 -41.98 62.57
CA THR A 727 -3.25 -40.52 62.73
C THR A 727 -1.85 -39.95 62.48
N ASP A 728 -0.81 -40.54 63.08
CA ASP A 728 0.59 -40.15 62.84
C ASP A 728 0.98 -40.24 61.34
N LEU A 729 0.52 -41.30 60.66
CA LEU A 729 0.76 -41.52 59.23
C LEU A 729 0.02 -40.49 58.37
N SER A 730 -1.21 -40.11 58.74
CA SER A 730 -1.94 -39.05 58.06
C SER A 730 -1.23 -37.69 58.20
N GLU A 731 -0.72 -37.37 59.39
CA GLU A 731 0.01 -36.12 59.67
C GLU A 731 1.40 -36.11 59.00
N GLY A 732 2.09 -37.25 58.98
CA GLY A 732 3.33 -37.43 58.21
C GLY A 732 3.11 -37.24 56.71
N THR A 733 2.04 -37.82 56.17
CA THR A 733 1.66 -37.64 54.76
C THR A 733 1.31 -36.18 54.45
N SER A 734 0.59 -35.50 55.35
CA SER A 734 0.26 -34.09 55.20
C SER A 734 1.52 -33.21 55.13
N ARG A 735 2.52 -33.46 55.98
CA ARG A 735 3.79 -32.72 55.95
C ARG A 735 4.56 -32.88 54.64
N VAL A 736 4.56 -34.08 54.07
CA VAL A 736 5.18 -34.30 52.74
C VAL A 736 4.35 -33.62 51.65
N ALA A 737 3.02 -33.68 51.74
CA ALA A 737 2.13 -32.97 50.81
C ALA A 737 2.36 -31.45 50.82
N ASP A 738 2.54 -30.84 51.99
CA ASP A 738 2.83 -29.41 52.14
C ASP A 738 4.22 -29.04 51.59
N SER A 739 5.22 -29.89 51.82
CA SER A 739 6.56 -29.72 51.27
C SER A 739 6.55 -29.78 49.74
N LEU A 740 5.81 -30.74 49.16
CA LEU A 740 5.64 -30.88 47.71
C LEU A 740 4.79 -29.77 47.10
N ARG A 741 3.79 -29.24 47.82
CA ARG A 741 3.02 -28.07 47.38
C ARG A 741 3.90 -26.83 47.30
N THR A 742 4.81 -26.65 48.27
CA THR A 742 5.82 -25.58 48.24
C THR A 742 6.80 -25.77 47.09
N LEU A 743 7.24 -27.02 46.85
CA LEU A 743 8.10 -27.33 45.71
C LEU A 743 7.39 -27.08 44.36
N ALA A 744 6.10 -27.36 44.27
CA ALA A 744 5.32 -27.13 43.05
C ALA A 744 5.29 -25.65 42.62
N THR A 745 5.35 -24.69 43.54
CA THR A 745 5.46 -23.26 43.17
C THR A 745 6.83 -22.89 42.62
N GLN A 746 7.84 -23.74 42.86
CA GLN A 746 9.22 -23.50 42.47
C GLN A 746 9.60 -24.21 41.18
N THR A 747 8.95 -25.34 40.87
CA THR A 747 9.26 -26.18 39.72
C THR A 747 8.01 -26.63 38.96
N PRO A 748 8.04 -26.60 37.61
CA PRO A 748 6.88 -27.00 36.82
C PRO A 748 6.69 -28.53 36.77
N PHE A 749 7.72 -29.32 37.09
CA PHE A 749 7.69 -30.80 36.97
C PHE A 749 6.78 -31.53 37.98
N ILE A 750 6.31 -30.84 39.03
CA ILE A 750 5.39 -31.41 40.02
C ILE A 750 3.97 -31.42 39.45
N SER A 751 3.40 -32.58 39.13
CA SER A 751 2.08 -32.66 38.49
C SER A 751 0.92 -32.39 39.47
N GLY A 752 -0.21 -31.89 38.95
CA GLY A 752 -1.45 -31.78 39.75
C GLY A 752 -1.99 -33.15 40.19
N GLN A 753 -1.67 -34.22 39.45
CA GLN A 753 -2.05 -35.59 39.80
C GLN A 753 -1.35 -36.05 41.08
N LEU A 754 -0.09 -35.69 41.27
CA LEU A 754 0.64 -35.97 42.50
C LEU A 754 -0.05 -35.32 43.72
N ALA A 755 -0.43 -34.04 43.59
CA ALA A 755 -1.12 -33.32 44.66
C ALA A 755 -2.47 -33.97 45.02
N LEU A 756 -3.24 -34.41 44.01
CA LEU A 756 -4.51 -35.12 44.21
C LEU A 756 -4.31 -36.48 44.90
N ALA A 757 -3.32 -37.25 44.47
CA ALA A 757 -3.01 -38.55 45.07
C ALA A 757 -2.63 -38.41 46.56
N LEU A 758 -1.84 -37.39 46.89
CA LEU A 758 -1.44 -37.09 48.26
C LEU A 758 -2.62 -36.62 49.12
N GLN A 759 -3.48 -35.74 48.58
CA GLN A 759 -4.68 -35.30 49.31
C GLN A 759 -5.59 -36.49 49.60
N THR A 760 -5.83 -37.33 48.60
CA THR A 760 -6.63 -38.56 48.73
C THR A 760 -6.04 -39.49 49.79
N ALA A 761 -4.71 -39.62 49.84
CA ALA A 761 -4.03 -40.38 50.87
C ALA A 761 -4.27 -39.79 52.27
N VAL A 762 -4.05 -38.47 52.46
CA VAL A 762 -4.28 -37.81 53.76
C VAL A 762 -5.72 -38.03 54.24
N ASP A 763 -6.71 -37.85 53.37
CA ASP A 763 -8.12 -37.96 53.71
C ASP A 763 -8.50 -39.40 54.11
N LEU A 764 -8.08 -40.39 53.31
CA LEU A 764 -8.36 -41.81 53.58
C LEU A 764 -7.65 -42.32 54.84
N LEU A 765 -6.41 -41.89 55.09
CA LEU A 765 -5.69 -42.23 56.32
C LEU A 765 -6.35 -41.59 57.55
N THR A 766 -6.83 -40.35 57.43
CA THR A 766 -7.59 -39.67 58.50
C THR A 766 -8.91 -40.39 58.81
N VAL A 767 -9.65 -40.78 57.78
CA VAL A 767 -10.89 -41.58 57.92
C VAL A 767 -10.58 -42.93 58.57
N SER A 768 -9.50 -43.59 58.14
CA SER A 768 -9.05 -44.86 58.71
C SER A 768 -8.77 -44.72 60.21
N GLY A 769 -8.00 -43.71 60.63
CA GLY A 769 -7.72 -43.47 62.05
C GLY A 769 -9.00 -43.22 62.87
N ARG A 770 -9.93 -42.41 62.34
CA ARG A 770 -11.21 -42.13 62.99
C ARG A 770 -12.07 -43.39 63.15
N GLU A 771 -12.24 -44.18 62.09
CA GLU A 771 -13.07 -45.40 62.11
C GLU A 771 -12.44 -46.50 62.99
N LEU A 772 -11.10 -46.60 63.03
CA LEU A 772 -10.42 -47.52 63.94
C LEU A 772 -10.59 -47.08 65.41
N MET A 773 -10.55 -45.77 65.71
CA MET A 773 -10.82 -45.24 67.05
C MET A 773 -12.26 -45.48 67.52
N THR A 774 -13.24 -45.37 66.62
CA THR A 774 -14.67 -45.61 66.94
C THR A 774 -15.03 -47.10 66.99
N GLY A 775 -14.07 -48.00 66.76
CA GLY A 775 -14.24 -49.45 66.81
C GLY A 775 -14.77 -50.07 65.51
N ASN A 776 -14.93 -49.29 64.45
CA ASN A 776 -15.42 -49.77 63.15
C ASN A 776 -14.27 -50.32 62.29
N ARG A 777 -13.75 -51.48 62.69
CA ARG A 777 -12.57 -52.12 62.09
C ARG A 777 -12.67 -52.29 60.58
N GLY A 778 -13.81 -52.76 60.06
CA GLY A 778 -13.95 -53.07 58.64
C GLY A 778 -13.74 -51.85 57.74
N ARG A 779 -14.42 -50.73 58.06
CA ARG A 779 -14.25 -49.47 57.32
C ARG A 779 -12.88 -48.84 57.55
N GLY A 780 -12.36 -48.93 58.77
CA GLY A 780 -11.03 -48.41 59.10
C GLY A 780 -9.92 -49.10 58.31
N GLU A 781 -9.95 -50.43 58.21
CA GLU A 781 -8.96 -51.21 57.44
C GLU A 781 -9.12 -51.01 55.92
N GLU A 782 -10.34 -50.87 55.41
CA GLU A 782 -10.61 -50.57 54.01
C GLU A 782 -10.04 -49.19 53.61
N ALA A 783 -10.42 -48.14 54.35
CA ALA A 783 -9.90 -46.79 54.13
C ALA A 783 -8.37 -46.73 54.28
N GLY A 784 -7.80 -47.50 55.22
CA GLY A 784 -6.35 -47.57 55.42
C GLY A 784 -5.60 -48.20 54.25
N ARG A 785 -6.15 -49.27 53.66
CA ARG A 785 -5.61 -49.91 52.45
C ARG A 785 -5.71 -48.99 51.23
N ASP A 786 -6.84 -48.31 51.06
CA ASP A 786 -7.01 -47.37 49.96
C ASP A 786 -6.11 -46.14 50.10
N GLY A 787 -5.91 -45.64 51.33
CA GLY A 787 -4.90 -44.62 51.62
C GLY A 787 -3.48 -45.06 51.26
N GLY A 788 -3.12 -46.32 51.56
CA GLY A 788 -1.85 -46.93 51.14
C GLY A 788 -1.70 -47.04 49.61
N ARG A 789 -2.79 -47.33 48.88
CA ARG A 789 -2.79 -47.33 47.40
C ARG A 789 -2.60 -45.92 46.84
N ALA A 790 -3.24 -44.91 47.42
CA ALA A 790 -3.08 -43.52 47.03
C ALA A 790 -1.64 -43.03 47.27
N LEU A 791 -1.02 -43.40 48.39
CA LEU A 791 0.41 -43.17 48.63
C LEU A 791 1.31 -43.83 47.58
N ASN A 792 1.01 -45.06 47.18
CA ASN A 792 1.78 -45.75 46.15
C ASN A 792 1.67 -45.04 44.79
N LEU A 793 0.48 -44.54 44.43
CA LEU A 793 0.29 -43.71 43.23
C LEU A 793 1.13 -42.43 43.31
N ALA A 794 1.17 -41.76 44.46
CA ALA A 794 2.00 -40.57 44.67
C ALA A 794 3.50 -40.88 44.51
N VAL A 795 3.98 -42.02 45.03
CA VAL A 795 5.38 -42.46 44.86
C VAL A 795 5.71 -42.72 43.39
N LEU A 796 4.81 -43.37 42.63
CA LEU A 796 5.00 -43.63 41.21
C LEU A 796 5.06 -42.35 40.39
N GLU A 797 4.19 -41.38 40.70
CA GLU A 797 4.17 -40.10 40.01
C GLU A 797 5.43 -39.27 40.33
N LEU A 798 5.91 -39.27 41.58
CA LEU A 798 7.18 -38.65 41.95
C LEU A 798 8.38 -39.26 41.24
N ARG A 799 8.38 -40.58 41.03
CA ARG A 799 9.44 -41.23 40.25
C ARG A 799 9.43 -40.81 38.79
N ARG A 800 8.24 -40.63 38.18
CA ARG A 800 8.14 -40.08 36.83
C ARG A 800 8.66 -38.66 36.78
N THR A 801 8.33 -37.83 37.77
CA THR A 801 8.87 -36.48 37.91
C THR A 801 10.40 -36.52 38.04
N GLU A 802 10.95 -37.40 38.86
CA GLU A 802 12.40 -37.61 38.99
C GLU A 802 13.05 -38.00 37.65
N GLU A 803 12.43 -38.92 36.91
CA GLU A 803 12.88 -39.36 35.58
C GLU A 803 12.84 -38.21 34.55
N SER A 804 11.78 -37.40 34.54
CA SER A 804 11.69 -36.23 33.65
C SER A 804 12.72 -35.16 33.97
N MET A 805 13.09 -35.00 35.24
CA MET A 805 14.14 -34.07 35.68
C MET A 805 15.55 -34.60 35.43
N CYS A 806 15.73 -35.93 35.39
CA CYS A 806 17.02 -36.58 35.13
C CYS A 806 17.32 -36.79 33.63
N GLN A 807 16.31 -36.69 32.76
CA GLN A 807 16.51 -36.73 31.31
C GLN A 807 17.25 -35.45 30.86
N LYS A 808 18.58 -35.55 30.86
CA LYS A 808 19.44 -34.58 30.16
C LYS A 808 19.04 -34.56 28.68
N PRO A 809 18.83 -33.38 28.07
CA PRO A 809 18.74 -33.28 26.62
C PRO A 809 20.10 -33.68 26.04
N GLY A 810 20.20 -34.86 25.42
CA GLY A 810 21.41 -35.31 24.71
C GLY A 810 21.89 -36.75 24.93
N ALA A 811 21.22 -37.60 25.72
CA ALA A 811 21.62 -39.01 25.85
C ALA A 811 20.46 -39.92 25.42
N GLY A 812 20.57 -40.49 24.21
CA GLY A 812 19.62 -41.45 23.69
C GLY A 812 19.56 -42.74 24.51
N ALA A 813 18.34 -43.17 24.84
CA ALA A 813 17.98 -44.57 25.00
C ALA A 813 16.45 -44.75 24.77
N PRO A 814 16.02 -45.86 24.16
CA PRO A 814 14.67 -46.03 23.62
C PRO A 814 13.68 -46.42 24.72
N SER A 815 12.65 -45.60 24.95
CA SER A 815 11.49 -46.02 25.74
C SER A 815 10.49 -46.73 24.84
N SER A 816 10.38 -48.04 25.03
CA SER A 816 9.42 -48.91 24.37
C SER A 816 8.03 -48.80 25.02
N ASN A 817 7.19 -47.89 24.51
CA ASN A 817 5.74 -48.08 24.39
C ASN A 817 5.08 -46.84 23.72
N PRO A 818 4.67 -46.91 22.44
CA PRO A 818 3.86 -45.87 21.84
C PRO A 818 2.40 -46.02 22.28
N ARG A 819 1.84 -44.96 22.87
CA ARG A 819 0.39 -44.71 22.78
C ARG A 819 0.07 -44.32 21.31
N PRO A 820 -1.10 -44.69 20.76
CA PRO A 820 -1.49 -44.25 19.43
C PRO A 820 -1.80 -42.75 19.49
N GLY A 821 -0.97 -41.93 18.85
CA GLY A 821 -1.22 -40.49 18.68
C GLY A 821 -0.07 -39.52 18.97
N SER A 822 1.14 -39.96 19.37
CA SER A 822 2.25 -39.04 19.69
C SER A 822 3.50 -39.22 18.81
N GLN A 823 3.85 -38.12 18.14
CA GLN A 823 5.19 -37.66 17.68
C GLN A 823 5.91 -38.40 16.53
N PRO A 824 6.32 -37.66 15.47
CA PRO A 824 7.53 -37.96 14.71
C PRO A 824 8.76 -37.33 15.40
N GLN A 825 9.82 -38.13 15.64
CA GLN A 825 11.12 -37.68 16.17
C GLN A 825 11.94 -36.80 15.18
N ASN A 826 11.40 -36.47 14.01
CA ASN A 826 12.17 -35.96 12.88
C ASN A 826 12.52 -34.45 12.97
N GLY A 827 11.71 -33.64 13.65
CA GLY A 827 12.00 -32.21 13.86
C GLY A 827 13.28 -31.96 14.68
N GLN A 828 13.55 -32.83 15.66
CA GLN A 828 14.76 -32.78 16.49
C GLN A 828 16.03 -33.14 15.71
N ASN A 829 15.95 -34.16 14.84
CA ASN A 829 17.07 -34.58 13.99
C ASN A 829 17.45 -33.49 12.99
N MET A 830 16.47 -32.76 12.43
CA MET A 830 16.71 -31.68 11.48
C MET A 830 17.44 -30.48 12.11
N GLN A 831 17.08 -30.15 13.36
CA GLN A 831 17.69 -29.02 14.08
C GLN A 831 19.14 -29.31 14.50
N ASP A 832 19.47 -30.55 14.87
CA ASP A 832 20.86 -30.98 15.10
C ASP A 832 21.70 -30.89 13.81
N LEU A 833 21.14 -31.28 12.66
CA LEU A 833 21.81 -31.16 11.36
C LEU A 833 22.10 -29.71 10.98
N ALA A 834 21.14 -28.81 11.21
CA ALA A 834 21.35 -27.37 11.04
C ALA A 834 22.46 -26.83 11.97
N GLY A 835 22.47 -27.24 13.24
CA GLY A 835 23.52 -26.88 14.20
C GLY A 835 24.92 -27.34 13.76
N ARG A 836 25.04 -28.58 13.30
CA ARG A 836 26.29 -29.14 12.76
C ARG A 836 26.76 -28.42 11.51
N GLN A 837 25.84 -28.08 10.60
CA GLN A 837 26.17 -27.28 9.43
C GLN A 837 26.67 -25.88 9.83
N GLY A 838 26.07 -25.25 10.84
CA GLY A 838 26.54 -23.96 11.36
C GLY A 838 27.99 -24.01 11.88
N GLN A 839 28.35 -25.06 12.63
CA GLN A 839 29.72 -25.27 13.09
C GLN A 839 30.68 -25.55 11.92
N LEU A 840 30.25 -26.33 10.95
CA LEU A 840 31.02 -26.63 9.75
C LEU A 840 31.31 -25.35 8.94
N ASN A 841 30.33 -24.46 8.81
CA ASN A 841 30.49 -23.15 8.17
C ASN A 841 31.52 -22.29 8.91
N GLN A 842 31.49 -22.25 10.25
CA GLN A 842 32.47 -21.51 11.05
C GLN A 842 33.90 -22.04 10.87
N ARG A 843 34.09 -23.36 10.88
CA ARG A 843 35.40 -23.99 10.65
C ARG A 843 35.91 -23.72 9.23
N THR A 844 35.03 -23.83 8.23
CA THR A 844 35.35 -23.56 6.82
C THR A 844 35.78 -22.10 6.63
N ARG A 845 35.09 -21.14 7.26
CA ARG A 845 35.51 -19.71 7.28
C ARG A 845 36.86 -19.49 7.94
N GLY A 846 37.09 -20.10 9.10
CA GLY A 846 38.37 -19.99 9.81
C GLY A 846 39.54 -20.57 9.01
N LEU A 847 39.28 -21.59 8.19
CA LEU A 847 40.25 -22.17 7.27
C LEU A 847 40.46 -21.29 6.02
N SER A 848 39.38 -20.78 5.41
CA SER A 848 39.46 -19.84 4.28
C SER A 848 40.19 -18.54 4.63
N GLN A 849 39.98 -18.01 5.85
CA GLN A 849 40.71 -16.84 6.36
C GLN A 849 42.21 -17.13 6.58
N ARG A 850 42.57 -18.35 7.00
CA ARG A 850 43.98 -18.77 7.10
C ARG A 850 44.62 -18.93 5.73
N LEU A 851 43.92 -19.58 4.78
CA LEU A 851 44.38 -19.83 3.42
C LEU A 851 44.48 -18.57 2.55
N SER A 852 43.62 -17.56 2.81
CA SER A 852 43.74 -16.25 2.15
C SER A 852 44.94 -15.45 2.64
N GLN A 853 45.44 -15.71 3.85
CA GLN A 853 46.66 -15.10 4.40
C GLN A 853 47.93 -15.86 4.01
N GLN A 854 47.85 -17.19 3.90
CA GLN A 854 48.94 -18.07 3.45
C GLN A 854 48.63 -18.58 2.04
N LEU A 855 49.16 -17.90 1.01
CA LEU A 855 49.02 -18.20 -0.43
C LEU A 855 49.43 -19.63 -0.90
N ARG A 856 49.67 -20.59 0.02
CA ARG A 856 49.95 -22.01 -0.24
C ARG A 856 49.35 -22.90 0.85
N LEU A 857 48.64 -23.96 0.43
CA LEU A 857 48.18 -25.04 1.32
C LEU A 857 49.37 -25.81 1.92
N GLN A 858 49.43 -25.92 3.25
CA GLN A 858 50.36 -26.81 3.95
C GLN A 858 49.76 -28.23 4.08
N ALA A 859 50.58 -29.23 4.42
CA ALA A 859 50.13 -30.61 4.59
C ALA A 859 49.04 -30.76 5.66
N GLY A 860 49.10 -29.97 6.74
CA GLY A 860 48.07 -29.94 7.79
C GLY A 860 46.73 -29.34 7.34
N ASP A 861 46.74 -28.38 6.39
CA ASP A 861 45.52 -27.78 5.87
C ASP A 861 44.75 -28.75 4.97
N ARG A 862 45.46 -29.64 4.24
CA ARG A 862 44.82 -30.68 3.42
C ARG A 862 44.03 -31.68 4.26
N ASP A 863 44.58 -32.10 5.40
CA ASP A 863 43.89 -32.99 6.33
C ASP A 863 42.66 -32.32 6.95
N GLU A 864 42.75 -31.00 7.23
CA GLU A 864 41.62 -30.22 7.76
C GLU A 864 40.50 -30.07 6.71
N VAL A 865 40.84 -29.72 5.47
CA VAL A 865 39.88 -29.65 4.34
C VAL A 865 39.18 -31.00 4.12
N GLN A 866 39.93 -32.10 4.18
CA GLN A 866 39.37 -33.43 3.97
C GLN A 866 38.38 -33.83 5.08
N ARG A 867 38.67 -33.46 6.33
CA ARG A 867 37.72 -33.65 7.45
C ARG A 867 36.46 -32.82 7.29
N LEU A 868 36.56 -31.58 6.79
CA LEU A 868 35.39 -30.74 6.53
C LEU A 868 34.51 -31.32 5.41
N ALA A 869 35.13 -31.88 4.35
CA ALA A 869 34.39 -32.57 3.29
C ALA A 869 33.67 -33.83 3.81
N GLU A 870 34.33 -34.63 4.65
CA GLU A 870 33.73 -35.81 5.29
C GLU A 870 32.58 -35.43 6.26
N GLU A 871 32.72 -34.34 6.99
CA GLU A 871 31.68 -33.80 7.88
C GLU A 871 30.48 -33.29 7.08
N GLN A 872 30.71 -32.59 5.95
CA GLN A 872 29.66 -32.18 5.00
C GLN A 872 28.93 -33.38 4.40
N GLN A 873 29.66 -34.45 4.05
CA GLN A 873 29.08 -35.67 3.50
C GLN A 873 28.14 -36.35 4.51
N ARG A 874 28.55 -36.44 5.79
CA ARG A 874 27.72 -37.02 6.85
C ARG A 874 26.43 -36.25 7.08
N ILE A 875 26.49 -34.92 7.08
CA ILE A 875 25.29 -34.06 7.22
C ILE A 875 24.32 -34.32 6.06
N ARG A 876 24.83 -34.43 4.83
CA ARG A 876 24.00 -34.75 3.66
C ARG A 876 23.34 -36.12 3.76
N GLU A 877 24.07 -37.15 4.16
CA GLU A 877 23.54 -38.52 4.29
C GLU A 877 22.46 -38.61 5.38
N GLN A 878 22.66 -37.93 6.52
CA GLN A 878 21.65 -37.86 7.58
C GLN A 878 20.41 -37.06 7.12
N LEU A 879 20.60 -35.98 6.36
CA LEU A 879 19.50 -35.23 5.75
C LEU A 879 18.71 -36.08 4.74
N GLU A 880 19.40 -36.92 3.97
CA GLU A 880 18.78 -37.87 3.04
C GLU A 880 17.96 -38.93 3.77
N GLN A 881 18.41 -39.38 4.94
CA GLN A 881 17.67 -40.30 5.79
C GLN A 881 16.39 -39.64 6.36
N VAL A 882 16.50 -38.41 6.88
CA VAL A 882 15.34 -37.63 7.35
C VAL A 882 14.31 -37.44 6.24
N GLN A 883 14.76 -37.19 5.00
CA GLN A 883 13.87 -37.04 3.85
C GLN A 883 13.18 -38.37 3.46
N ARG A 884 13.90 -39.49 3.47
CA ARG A 884 13.33 -40.82 3.16
C ARG A 884 12.29 -41.26 4.18
N ASP A 885 12.52 -40.98 5.47
CA ASP A 885 11.59 -41.31 6.55
C ASP A 885 10.27 -40.50 6.48
N GLU A 886 10.26 -39.37 5.74
CA GLU A 886 9.10 -38.48 5.51
C GLU A 886 8.38 -38.71 4.16
N GLN A 887 8.90 -39.55 3.25
CA GLN A 887 8.36 -39.74 1.88
C GLN A 887 6.93 -40.30 1.83
N SER A 888 6.38 -40.79 2.95
CA SER A 888 4.99 -41.21 3.09
C SER A 888 3.98 -40.05 3.15
N HIS A 889 4.43 -38.79 3.31
CA HIS A 889 3.57 -37.60 3.39
C HIS A 889 4.02 -36.51 2.40
N HIS A 890 3.43 -36.54 1.20
CA HIS A 890 4.03 -36.11 -0.05
C HIS A 890 4.11 -34.59 -0.38
N GLU A 891 3.88 -33.64 0.55
CA GLU A 891 3.59 -32.26 0.11
C GLU A 891 4.32 -31.07 0.78
N LEU A 892 5.26 -31.25 1.72
CA LEU A 892 5.82 -30.09 2.45
C LEU A 892 7.35 -29.95 2.49
N LEU A 893 8.13 -31.01 2.17
CA LEU A 893 9.61 -30.96 2.16
C LEU A 893 10.23 -30.72 0.77
N GLY A 894 9.43 -30.32 -0.22
CA GLY A 894 9.75 -30.32 -1.67
C GLY A 894 10.92 -29.45 -2.17
N ARG A 895 11.84 -29.02 -1.29
CA ARG A 895 13.05 -28.25 -1.63
C ARG A 895 14.34 -28.77 -1.00
N LEU A 896 14.29 -29.86 -0.23
CA LEU A 896 15.49 -30.47 0.37
C LEU A 896 16.39 -31.16 -0.66
N ASP A 897 15.84 -31.56 -1.82
CA ASP A 897 16.63 -32.12 -2.94
C ASP A 897 17.69 -31.12 -3.44
N GLN A 898 17.31 -29.84 -3.57
CA GLN A 898 18.23 -28.79 -3.99
C GLN A 898 19.30 -28.53 -2.91
N THR A 899 18.93 -28.59 -1.63
CA THR A 899 19.87 -28.47 -0.51
C THR A 899 20.89 -29.62 -0.51
N GLN A 900 20.47 -30.86 -0.78
CA GLN A 900 21.40 -31.99 -0.90
C GLN A 900 22.33 -31.87 -2.09
N GLN A 901 21.87 -31.27 -3.18
CA GLN A 901 22.69 -31.01 -4.36
C GLN A 901 23.74 -29.93 -4.10
N GLU A 902 23.37 -28.84 -3.42
CA GLU A 902 24.34 -27.83 -2.97
C GLU A 902 25.36 -28.40 -1.98
N MET A 903 24.95 -29.31 -1.09
CA MET A 903 25.87 -30.03 -0.19
C MET A 903 26.87 -30.90 -0.95
N LYS A 904 26.46 -31.54 -2.07
CA LYS A 904 27.37 -32.27 -2.96
C LYS A 904 28.40 -31.36 -3.62
N GLU A 905 27.98 -30.20 -4.09
CA GLU A 905 28.89 -29.23 -4.71
C GLU A 905 29.91 -28.68 -3.70
N VAL A 906 29.49 -28.42 -2.47
CA VAL A 906 30.39 -28.02 -1.37
C VAL A 906 31.36 -29.16 -1.03
N GLU A 907 30.89 -30.41 -0.95
CA GLU A 907 31.74 -31.58 -0.72
C GLU A 907 32.84 -31.72 -1.79
N GLU A 908 32.46 -31.63 -3.08
CA GLU A 908 33.40 -31.73 -4.20
C GLU A 908 34.41 -30.57 -4.21
N ALA A 909 33.95 -29.35 -3.94
CA ALA A 909 34.83 -28.19 -3.86
C ALA A 909 35.85 -28.31 -2.72
N LEU A 910 35.41 -28.75 -1.54
CA LEU A 910 36.28 -29.02 -0.41
C LEU A 910 37.28 -30.14 -0.76
N ARG A 911 36.85 -31.27 -1.33
CA ARG A 911 37.77 -32.35 -1.77
C ARG A 911 38.83 -31.88 -2.77
N ASN A 912 38.49 -30.90 -3.61
CA ASN A 912 39.40 -30.31 -4.59
C ASN A 912 40.29 -29.19 -4.00
N GLY A 913 40.20 -28.91 -2.70
CA GLY A 913 40.99 -27.88 -2.02
C GLY A 913 40.54 -26.45 -2.31
N VAL A 914 39.31 -26.28 -2.80
CA VAL A 914 38.73 -24.96 -3.13
C VAL A 914 37.93 -24.45 -1.94
N THR A 915 38.44 -23.41 -1.28
CA THR A 915 37.80 -22.73 -0.14
C THR A 915 37.54 -21.25 -0.44
N ASP A 916 36.98 -20.96 -1.61
CA ASP A 916 36.64 -19.61 -2.06
C ASP A 916 35.34 -19.09 -1.37
N PRO A 917 35.15 -17.77 -1.23
CA PRO A 917 33.90 -17.14 -0.76
C PRO A 917 32.59 -17.73 -1.31
N SER A 918 32.56 -18.25 -2.54
CA SER A 918 31.38 -18.90 -3.15
C SER A 918 30.94 -20.17 -2.41
N ILE A 919 31.87 -20.89 -1.77
CA ILE A 919 31.56 -22.06 -0.93
C ILE A 919 30.94 -21.63 0.39
N GLU A 920 31.39 -20.52 0.95
CA GLU A 920 30.83 -19.95 2.17
C GLU A 920 29.38 -19.48 1.96
N GLU A 921 29.09 -18.85 0.82
CA GLU A 921 27.73 -18.45 0.44
C GLU A 921 26.81 -19.67 0.31
N LYS A 922 27.24 -20.73 -0.39
CA LYS A 922 26.49 -21.98 -0.53
C LYS A 922 26.23 -22.66 0.82
N GLN A 923 27.26 -22.77 1.65
CA GLN A 923 27.17 -23.31 3.01
C GLN A 923 26.18 -22.52 3.90
N THR A 924 26.13 -21.20 3.72
CA THR A 924 25.19 -20.32 4.45
C THR A 924 23.75 -20.49 3.93
N HIS A 925 23.57 -20.65 2.62
CA HIS A 925 22.27 -20.93 2.01
C HIS A 925 21.72 -22.32 2.39
N ILE A 926 22.56 -23.35 2.40
CA ILE A 926 22.25 -24.70 2.89
C ILE A 926 21.72 -24.63 4.33
N LEU A 927 22.42 -23.91 5.21
CA LEU A 927 21.99 -23.69 6.59
C LEU A 927 20.63 -23.00 6.67
N SER A 928 20.41 -21.93 5.90
CA SER A 928 19.13 -21.21 5.85
C SER A 928 17.97 -22.14 5.47
N ARG A 929 18.13 -22.97 4.45
CA ARG A 929 17.09 -23.91 4.01
C ARG A 929 16.82 -25.02 5.03
N MET A 930 17.84 -25.51 5.72
CA MET A 930 17.64 -26.49 6.80
C MET A 930 16.87 -25.89 7.98
N LEU A 931 17.15 -24.62 8.31
CA LEU A 931 16.38 -23.88 9.30
C LEU A 931 14.92 -23.67 8.84
N ASP A 932 14.68 -23.37 7.56
CA ASP A 932 13.33 -23.25 7.00
C ASP A 932 12.54 -24.57 7.00
N ALA A 933 13.19 -25.69 6.68
CA ALA A 933 12.56 -27.01 6.79
C ALA A 933 12.21 -27.35 8.25
N THR A 934 13.09 -27.00 9.20
CA THR A 934 12.82 -27.12 10.64
C THR A 934 11.62 -26.26 11.08
N ARG A 935 11.46 -25.05 10.51
CA ARG A 935 10.28 -24.18 10.73
C ARG A 935 8.98 -24.87 10.28
N SER A 936 8.99 -25.48 9.09
CA SER A 936 7.80 -26.14 8.53
C SER A 936 7.37 -27.36 9.34
N ILE A 937 8.32 -28.11 9.90
CA ILE A 937 8.04 -29.28 10.74
C ILE A 937 7.46 -28.83 12.09
N ASN A 938 8.09 -27.85 12.75
CA ASN A 938 7.66 -27.40 14.08
C ASN A 938 6.30 -26.68 14.05
N ARG A 939 5.94 -26.00 12.95
CA ARG A 939 4.61 -25.34 12.81
C ARG A 939 3.45 -26.33 12.94
N ARG A 940 3.66 -27.59 12.58
CA ARG A 940 2.66 -28.66 12.65
C ARG A 940 2.28 -29.02 14.10
N ASP A 941 3.19 -28.83 15.05
CA ASP A 941 2.99 -29.16 16.48
C ASP A 941 2.14 -28.12 17.24
N PHE A 942 1.90 -26.95 16.62
CA PHE A 942 1.14 -25.84 17.21
C PHE A 942 -0.20 -25.57 16.49
N ASP A 943 -0.51 -26.31 15.42
CA ASP A 943 -1.82 -26.18 14.76
C ASP A 943 -2.92 -26.77 15.67
N PRO A 944 -3.95 -25.99 16.04
CA PRO A 944 -5.05 -26.51 16.84
C PRO A 944 -5.78 -27.63 16.07
N GLU A 945 -5.88 -28.82 16.67
CA GLU A 945 -6.68 -29.91 16.11
C GLU A 945 -8.12 -29.43 15.91
N ARG A 946 -8.64 -29.65 14.70
CA ARG A 946 -9.97 -29.20 14.30
C ARG A 946 -11.03 -30.05 15.00
N GLU A 947 -11.54 -29.59 16.15
CA GLU A 947 -12.73 -30.20 16.75
C GLU A 947 -13.96 -29.95 15.86
N SER A 948 -14.44 -30.99 15.18
CA SER A 948 -15.73 -30.92 14.49
C SER A 948 -16.87 -31.05 15.51
N ARG A 949 -17.69 -30.01 15.66
CA ARG A 949 -18.98 -30.10 16.35
C ARG A 949 -20.11 -30.25 15.32
N PRO A 950 -21.12 -31.12 15.56
CA PRO A 950 -22.33 -31.13 14.74
C PRO A 950 -23.03 -29.77 14.86
N GLY A 951 -23.46 -29.22 13.72
CA GLY A 951 -24.10 -27.91 13.66
C GLY A 951 -25.40 -27.89 14.47
N VAL A 952 -25.51 -26.94 15.39
CA VAL A 952 -26.80 -26.57 16.01
C VAL A 952 -27.40 -25.48 15.14
N ASP A 953 -28.68 -25.63 14.76
CA ASP A 953 -29.44 -24.59 14.07
C ASP A 953 -29.65 -23.39 15.00
N VAL A 954 -28.69 -22.47 14.97
CA VAL A 954 -28.83 -21.15 15.59
C VAL A 954 -29.62 -20.30 14.61
N ALA A 955 -30.86 -19.95 14.97
CA ALA A 955 -31.61 -18.92 14.27
C ALA A 955 -30.80 -17.61 14.31
N ARG A 956 -30.14 -17.28 13.19
CA ARG A 956 -29.37 -16.04 13.05
C ARG A 956 -30.35 -14.87 13.03
N PRO A 957 -30.33 -13.95 14.00
CA PRO A 957 -30.96 -12.66 13.77
C PRO A 957 -30.24 -11.99 12.59
N SER A 958 -31.01 -11.48 11.63
CA SER A 958 -30.48 -10.65 10.55
C SER A 958 -29.62 -9.54 11.16
N PRO A 959 -28.46 -9.20 10.56
CA PRO A 959 -27.63 -8.11 11.04
C PRO A 959 -28.48 -6.85 11.21
N ALA A 960 -28.23 -6.10 12.28
CA ALA A 960 -28.85 -4.79 12.48
C ALA A 960 -28.58 -3.90 11.26
N GLU A 961 -29.52 -2.99 10.95
CA GLU A 961 -29.33 -1.99 9.90
C GLU A 961 -27.97 -1.30 10.05
N LEU A 962 -27.28 -1.16 8.90
CA LEU A 962 -25.96 -0.56 8.82
C LEU A 962 -25.90 0.78 9.59
N PRO A 963 -24.94 0.94 10.53
CA PRO A 963 -24.73 2.20 11.24
C PRO A 963 -24.59 3.38 10.27
N ARG A 964 -25.22 4.51 10.59
CA ARG A 964 -25.25 5.73 9.75
C ARG A 964 -23.87 6.30 9.39
N GLU A 965 -22.79 5.82 10.00
CA GLU A 965 -21.41 6.18 9.70
C GLU A 965 -20.85 5.48 8.43
N LEU A 966 -21.42 4.32 8.05
CA LEU A 966 -21.10 3.61 6.80
C LEU A 966 -21.84 4.21 5.58
N MET A 967 -22.83 5.08 5.80
CA MET A 967 -23.46 5.90 4.76
C MET A 967 -22.56 7.05 4.27
N ARG A 968 -21.27 7.07 4.64
CA ARG A 968 -20.22 7.90 4.02
C ARG A 968 -19.87 7.46 2.58
N GLU A 969 -20.61 6.51 2.00
CA GLU A 969 -20.76 6.39 0.54
C GLU A 969 -21.32 7.67 -0.11
N SER A 970 -21.95 8.55 0.68
CA SER A 970 -22.39 9.88 0.20
C SER A 970 -21.25 10.69 -0.39
N ASP A 971 -20.01 10.55 0.11
CA ASP A 971 -18.89 11.35 -0.38
C ASP A 971 -18.37 10.81 -1.72
N ARG A 972 -18.40 9.49 -1.92
CA ARG A 972 -17.99 8.83 -3.15
C ARG A 972 -19.02 9.03 -4.27
N LEU A 973 -20.31 8.86 -3.97
CA LEU A 973 -21.40 9.10 -4.92
C LEU A 973 -21.54 10.59 -5.28
N ARG A 974 -21.24 11.49 -4.33
CA ARG A 974 -21.23 12.95 -4.55
C ARG A 974 -19.99 13.41 -5.32
N LEU A 975 -18.83 12.78 -5.11
CA LEU A 975 -17.63 12.96 -5.95
C LEU A 975 -17.86 12.46 -7.38
N ASP A 976 -18.54 11.33 -7.57
CA ASP A 976 -18.87 10.81 -8.90
C ASP A 976 -19.90 11.68 -9.62
N LEU A 977 -20.91 12.20 -8.91
CA LEU A 977 -21.87 13.17 -9.45
C LEU A 977 -21.20 14.52 -9.81
N LEU A 978 -20.26 15.00 -8.99
CA LEU A 978 -19.49 16.23 -9.24
C LEU A 978 -18.45 16.06 -10.36
N LYS A 979 -17.80 14.89 -10.49
CA LYS A 979 -16.92 14.53 -11.62
C LYS A 979 -17.70 14.44 -12.93
N ALA A 980 -18.88 13.81 -12.93
CA ALA A 980 -19.75 13.72 -14.10
C ALA A 980 -20.26 15.10 -14.57
N GLU A 981 -20.37 16.07 -13.66
CA GLU A 981 -20.71 17.46 -13.99
C GLU A 981 -19.48 18.27 -14.44
N ALA A 982 -18.28 18.00 -13.90
CA ALA A 982 -17.03 18.66 -14.26
C ALA A 982 -16.54 18.33 -15.69
N ASP A 983 -16.86 17.15 -16.21
CA ASP A 983 -16.54 16.75 -17.59
C ASP A 983 -17.23 17.62 -18.66
N ARG A 984 -18.29 18.36 -18.29
CA ARG A 984 -18.99 19.29 -19.19
C ARG A 984 -18.33 20.67 -19.32
N TYR A 985 -17.30 20.97 -18.52
CA TYR A 985 -16.65 22.29 -18.51
C TYR A 985 -15.22 22.26 -19.12
N PRO A 986 -14.78 23.36 -19.76
CA PRO A 986 -13.40 23.50 -20.27
C PRO A 986 -12.34 23.35 -19.16
N ALA A 987 -11.18 22.76 -19.49
CA ALA A 987 -10.13 22.38 -18.53
C ALA A 987 -9.70 23.51 -17.58
N GLN A 988 -9.67 24.76 -18.05
CA GLN A 988 -9.34 25.95 -17.26
C GLN A 988 -10.23 26.19 -16.03
N TYR A 989 -11.48 25.71 -16.05
CA TYR A 989 -12.42 25.87 -14.93
C TYR A 989 -12.46 24.64 -14.01
N ARG A 990 -11.99 23.47 -14.47
CA ARG A 990 -11.99 22.24 -13.66
C ARG A 990 -11.10 22.37 -12.44
N ALA A 991 -9.88 22.88 -12.61
CA ALA A 991 -8.96 23.09 -11.50
C ALA A 991 -9.55 24.01 -10.42
N PHE A 992 -10.26 25.09 -10.82
CA PHE A 992 -10.93 25.99 -9.89
C PHE A 992 -12.13 25.34 -9.20
N ILE A 993 -12.95 24.59 -9.94
CA ILE A 993 -14.13 23.90 -9.40
C ILE A 993 -13.68 22.81 -8.41
N GLU A 994 -12.67 22.01 -8.74
CA GLU A 994 -12.11 21.00 -7.85
C GLU A 994 -11.49 21.62 -6.59
N THR A 995 -10.76 22.73 -6.73
CA THR A 995 -10.15 23.42 -5.58
C THR A 995 -11.22 24.03 -4.68
N TYR A 996 -12.29 24.60 -5.26
CA TYR A 996 -13.43 25.12 -4.52
C TYR A 996 -14.22 24.01 -3.78
N LEU A 997 -14.47 22.89 -4.44
CA LEU A 997 -15.15 21.72 -3.84
C LEU A 997 -14.30 21.06 -2.74
N LYS A 998 -12.97 20.99 -2.93
CA LYS A 998 -12.02 20.54 -1.89
C LYS A 998 -12.04 21.49 -0.67
N SER A 999 -12.15 22.80 -0.88
CA SER A 999 -12.21 23.78 0.22
C SER A 999 -13.49 23.67 1.07
N LEU A 1000 -14.60 23.25 0.46
CA LEU A 1000 -15.86 22.98 1.16
C LEU A 1000 -15.80 21.72 2.04
N ASN A 1001 -14.97 20.73 1.67
CA ASN A 1001 -14.78 19.49 2.44
C ASN A 1001 -13.65 19.56 3.48
N GLY A 1002 -12.78 20.58 3.41
CA GLY A 1002 -11.63 20.75 4.31
C GLY A 1002 -11.91 21.53 5.61
N SER A 1003 -13.15 21.94 5.88
CA SER A 1003 -13.50 22.53 7.19
C SER A 1003 -13.72 21.42 8.23
N PRO A 1004 -12.95 21.40 9.33
CA PRO A 1004 -13.14 20.40 10.37
C PRO A 1004 -14.51 20.60 11.03
N ARG A 1005 -15.29 19.53 11.14
CA ARG A 1005 -16.33 19.38 12.16
C ARG A 1005 -15.92 18.28 13.12
#